data_AF-A0A6V8PYI3-F1
#
_entry.id   AF-A0A6V8PYI3-F1
#
_cell.length_a   1.000
_cell.length_b   1.000
_cell.length_c   1.000
_cell.angle_alpha   90.00
_cell.angle_beta   90.00
_cell.angle_gamma   90.00
#
_symmetry.space_group_name_H-M   'P 1'
#
loop_
_entity.id
_entity.type
_entity.pdbx_description
1 polymer ?
#
loop_
_entity_poly.entity_id
_entity_poly.type
_entity_poly.pdbx_seq_one_letter_code
_entity_poly.pdbx_strand_id
1 'polypeptide(L)'
;MAERNKVLLISYDVIGPNMAGPGVRYFELARVLREYCLLTLAIPNAPQIEGDGFRIAQYSTEQESSLKELVEESQVVVIQGHIVHFFPFLKYLRKPVVVDLYNPFLLESLEMYGDGSCGERMRISQGNLAILKDQLALGDFFICASEKQRDLWIGMLAAEGRINPLTRDQDKTFRRLIDVVTFGLPQEKPRYIRRVLKGVLSGIGEKDKVILWGGGIWNWLDPITPIKAVSELASIRKDVRLVFLGTKHPDPRLPEMERCSQAIQLSRELGLLDRQVFFLEWVSYQDRQNYLLESDIGISCHPEHLETRFSFRTRILDYIWAGLPVIATEGDAMEEVIRGNEIGKTVRPGDPLELAETINLLLEDNSLRARCRENEERLAEKYRWEVVAQPLVQFCQQPTLAADRKVIMDFLKEAEGEREERILPYLKGCGKVLLVGEEFEGMAASLAREGAQVQCLDIEDILWDGPARRAPAPEGGIAPTPEGGIVPAPEGDVYDAVCVSARKSSGAGELHDLVGRAKRRLKEEGVLCLLLPGVSESLVGTEPAGKQEKVQPGRRWDRETFLGELVLRDQDFEILAREEIVAEGPLERTMATGSGKGKLDNVLDRISIIPLDTSSFEKIRLLSRFDILRIRKSYNETMKAINNNLHLQLNHELNQINQQLRDRLLFLNYHLYENMHRELAAIRRSLASLSQELGCQKESEGESQGFRDREAMERRVASAIGSAELVDRFLSNLSPALLLVARKVTTPLTKVGGFSGNACGIPLR
;
A
#
# COMPACT_ATOMS: atom_id res chain seq x y z
N MET A 1 13.46 33.76 -19.83
CA MET A 1 12.52 33.01 -18.96
C MET A 1 13.26 31.77 -18.50
N ALA A 2 13.17 31.41 -17.21
CA ALA A 2 13.73 30.14 -16.75
C ALA A 2 13.09 28.99 -17.54
N GLU A 3 13.88 27.98 -17.89
CA GLU A 3 13.39 26.80 -18.59
C GLU A 3 12.35 26.09 -17.71
N ARG A 4 11.15 25.83 -18.25
CA ARG A 4 10.07 25.17 -17.51
C ARG A 4 10.38 23.69 -17.40
N ASN A 5 10.19 23.11 -16.20
CA ASN A 5 10.43 21.68 -16.00
C ASN A 5 9.51 20.82 -16.85
N LYS A 6 10.03 19.72 -17.39
CA LYS A 6 9.25 18.70 -18.12
C LYS A 6 8.66 17.70 -17.13
N VAL A 7 7.34 17.65 -17.03
CA VAL A 7 6.60 16.79 -16.09
C VAL A 7 5.80 15.74 -16.88
N LEU A 8 5.89 14.49 -16.45
CA LEU A 8 5.10 13.38 -16.96
C LEU A 8 4.10 12.93 -15.89
N LEU A 9 2.79 13.05 -16.19
CA LEU A 9 1.73 12.41 -15.41
C LEU A 9 1.38 11.08 -16.05
N ILE A 10 1.45 9.97 -15.31
CA ILE A 10 1.06 8.64 -15.82
C ILE A 10 -0.26 8.24 -15.18
N SER A 11 -1.36 8.39 -15.93
CA SER A 11 -2.68 7.95 -15.49
C SER A 11 -2.81 6.45 -15.65
N TYR A 12 -3.16 5.75 -14.58
CA TYR A 12 -3.49 4.32 -14.64
C TYR A 12 -4.89 4.06 -15.25
N ASP A 13 -5.78 5.04 -15.13
CA ASP A 13 -7.17 4.95 -15.57
C ASP A 13 -7.38 5.62 -16.93
N VAL A 14 -8.47 5.25 -17.60
CA VAL A 14 -8.82 5.77 -18.91
C VAL A 14 -9.25 7.25 -18.83
N ILE A 15 -8.87 8.03 -19.84
CA ILE A 15 -9.23 9.45 -19.94
C ILE A 15 -9.93 9.71 -21.27
N GLY A 16 -11.14 10.24 -21.18
CA GLY A 16 -12.04 10.50 -22.30
C GLY A 16 -13.34 11.16 -21.82
N PRO A 17 -14.37 11.27 -22.66
CA PRO A 17 -15.65 11.88 -22.26
C PRO A 17 -16.30 11.20 -21.05
N ASN A 18 -16.09 9.89 -20.92
CA ASN A 18 -16.54 9.07 -19.80
C ASN A 18 -15.30 8.62 -19.01
N MET A 19 -15.10 9.18 -17.83
CA MET A 19 -13.96 8.87 -16.96
C MET A 19 -14.41 8.79 -15.50
N ALA A 20 -13.73 7.94 -14.74
CA ALA A 20 -13.95 7.80 -13.30
C ALA A 20 -13.00 8.73 -12.52
N GLY A 21 -13.09 8.68 -11.19
CA GLY A 21 -12.33 9.55 -10.29
C GLY A 21 -10.84 9.65 -10.63
N PRO A 22 -10.09 8.53 -10.78
CA PRO A 22 -8.66 8.59 -11.06
C PRO A 22 -8.34 9.28 -12.40
N GLY A 23 -9.07 8.94 -13.47
CA GLY A 23 -8.93 9.61 -14.77
C GLY A 23 -9.23 11.12 -14.70
N VAL A 24 -10.32 11.51 -14.03
CA VAL A 24 -10.67 12.93 -13.81
C VAL A 24 -9.55 13.65 -13.04
N ARG A 25 -9.03 13.04 -11.98
CA ARG A 25 -7.97 13.64 -11.16
C ARG A 25 -6.73 13.93 -12.00
N TYR A 26 -6.26 12.97 -12.78
CA TYR A 26 -5.07 13.17 -13.60
C TYR A 26 -5.30 14.18 -14.73
N PHE A 27 -6.49 14.19 -15.33
CA PHE A 27 -6.84 15.19 -16.35
C PHE A 27 -6.90 16.61 -15.77
N GLU A 28 -7.51 16.81 -14.60
CA GLU A 28 -7.62 18.15 -14.01
C GLU A 28 -6.30 18.62 -13.37
N LEU A 29 -5.52 17.73 -12.76
CA LEU A 29 -4.15 18.04 -12.34
C LEU A 29 -3.28 18.45 -13.53
N ALA A 30 -3.46 17.81 -14.69
CA ALA A 30 -2.78 18.20 -15.92
C ALA A 30 -3.13 19.65 -16.33
N ARG A 31 -4.41 20.01 -16.27
CA ARG A 31 -4.89 21.36 -16.59
C ARG A 31 -4.34 22.43 -15.65
N VAL A 32 -4.09 22.11 -14.39
CA VAL A 32 -3.42 23.03 -13.46
C VAL A 32 -1.92 23.13 -13.74
N LEU A 33 -1.24 21.98 -13.90
CA LEU A 33 0.22 21.94 -14.02
C LEU A 33 0.76 22.56 -15.31
N ARG A 34 0.01 22.54 -16.41
CA ARG A 34 0.42 23.14 -17.70
C ARG A 34 0.80 24.62 -17.60
N GLU A 35 0.19 25.34 -16.65
CA GLU A 35 0.45 26.78 -16.45
C GLU A 35 1.88 27.02 -15.94
N TYR A 36 2.46 26.02 -15.26
CA TYR A 36 3.72 26.12 -14.54
C TYR A 36 4.85 25.27 -15.16
N CYS A 37 4.52 24.20 -15.88
CA CYS A 37 5.46 23.20 -16.38
C CYS A 37 5.18 22.83 -17.85
N LEU A 38 6.16 22.21 -18.52
CA LEU A 38 5.93 21.53 -19.80
C LEU A 38 5.39 20.15 -19.51
N LEU A 39 4.14 19.89 -19.87
CA LEU A 39 3.40 18.72 -19.40
C LEU A 39 3.12 17.71 -20.50
N THR A 40 3.37 16.44 -20.18
CA THR A 40 2.83 15.28 -20.91
C THR A 40 1.95 14.45 -19.97
N LEU A 41 0.75 14.11 -20.42
CA LEU A 41 -0.17 13.19 -19.76
C LEU A 41 -0.18 11.87 -20.53
N ALA A 42 0.39 10.82 -19.93
CA ALA A 42 0.39 9.47 -20.47
C ALA A 42 -0.85 8.69 -20.01
N ILE A 43 -1.58 8.08 -20.95
CA ILE A 43 -2.84 7.38 -20.71
C ILE A 43 -2.86 5.98 -21.37
N PRO A 44 -3.62 5.01 -20.85
CA PRO A 44 -3.64 3.65 -21.39
C PRO A 44 -4.51 3.50 -22.67
N ASN A 45 -5.45 4.41 -22.89
CA ASN A 45 -6.36 4.39 -24.04
C ASN A 45 -5.93 5.35 -25.15
N ALA A 46 -6.44 5.12 -26.36
CA ALA A 46 -6.30 6.10 -27.44
C ALA A 46 -6.93 7.44 -27.00
N PRO A 47 -6.28 8.60 -27.24
CA PRO A 47 -6.81 9.90 -26.86
C PRO A 47 -8.18 10.15 -27.52
N GLN A 48 -9.21 10.36 -26.70
CA GLN A 48 -10.57 10.70 -27.14
C GLN A 48 -10.93 12.17 -26.90
N ILE A 49 -10.08 12.87 -26.15
CA ILE A 49 -10.17 14.29 -25.84
C ILE A 49 -8.81 14.92 -26.12
N GLU A 50 -8.82 16.18 -26.50
CA GLU A 50 -7.59 16.95 -26.71
C GLU A 50 -7.04 17.46 -25.38
N GLY A 51 -5.71 17.53 -25.28
CA GLY A 51 -5.05 18.19 -24.17
C GLY A 51 -5.27 19.70 -24.27
N ASP A 52 -5.85 20.29 -23.23
CA ASP A 52 -5.99 21.74 -23.11
C ASP A 52 -4.56 22.30 -22.87
N GLY A 53 -3.80 22.61 -23.92
CA GLY A 53 -2.45 23.20 -23.81
C GLY A 53 -1.34 22.28 -23.28
N PHE A 54 -1.53 20.96 -23.27
CA PHE A 54 -0.51 19.96 -22.93
C PHE A 54 -0.57 18.74 -23.85
N ARG A 55 0.50 17.94 -23.91
CA ARG A 55 0.56 16.73 -24.74
C ARG A 55 -0.16 15.58 -24.05
N ILE A 56 -1.05 14.89 -24.76
CA ILE A 56 -1.58 13.59 -24.35
C ILE A 56 -0.89 12.51 -25.18
N ALA A 57 -0.32 11.49 -24.54
CA ALA A 57 0.35 10.37 -25.17
C ALA A 57 -0.27 9.05 -24.70
N GLN A 58 -0.41 8.09 -25.61
CA GLN A 58 -0.85 6.74 -25.25
C GLN A 58 0.36 5.87 -24.88
N TYR A 59 0.24 5.08 -23.83
CA TYR A 59 1.17 3.97 -23.54
C TYR A 59 0.45 2.62 -23.66
N SER A 60 1.23 1.55 -23.87
CA SER A 60 0.74 0.17 -23.86
C SER A 60 1.51 -0.67 -22.85
N THR A 61 0.79 -1.45 -22.04
CA THR A 61 1.40 -2.42 -21.12
C THR A 61 2.09 -3.57 -21.84
N GLU A 62 1.81 -3.77 -23.12
CA GLU A 62 2.48 -4.78 -23.97
C GLU A 62 3.76 -4.25 -24.61
N GLN A 63 4.00 -2.93 -24.57
CA GLN A 63 5.14 -2.28 -25.20
C GLN A 63 5.82 -1.31 -24.23
N GLU A 64 6.82 -1.80 -23.50
CA GLU A 64 7.56 -1.03 -22.50
C GLU A 64 8.15 0.29 -23.06
N SER A 65 8.66 0.28 -24.30
CA SER A 65 9.26 1.47 -24.93
C SER A 65 8.30 2.65 -25.03
N SER A 66 6.99 2.38 -25.15
CA SER A 66 5.95 3.42 -25.26
C SER A 66 5.89 4.34 -24.04
N LEU A 67 6.27 3.83 -22.85
CA LEU A 67 6.35 4.62 -21.63
C LEU A 67 7.80 5.05 -21.33
N LYS A 68 8.78 4.21 -21.65
CA LYS A 68 10.20 4.48 -21.40
C LYS A 68 10.67 5.78 -22.06
N GLU A 69 10.32 5.99 -23.34
CA GLU A 69 10.66 7.21 -24.09
C GLU A 69 10.08 8.47 -23.42
N LEU A 70 8.81 8.42 -22.99
CA LEU A 70 8.15 9.53 -22.30
C LEU A 70 8.82 9.82 -20.95
N VAL A 71 9.24 8.77 -20.23
CA VAL A 71 9.95 8.90 -18.97
C VAL A 71 11.31 9.55 -19.20
N GLU A 72 12.07 9.13 -20.20
CA GLU A 72 13.38 9.70 -20.57
C GLU A 72 13.28 11.20 -20.90
N GLU A 73 12.27 11.61 -21.67
CA GLU A 73 12.00 13.01 -22.02
C GLU A 73 11.67 13.91 -20.80
N SER A 74 11.24 13.31 -19.70
CA SER A 74 10.75 14.02 -18.50
C SER A 74 11.82 14.21 -17.43
N GLN A 75 11.67 15.28 -16.64
CA GLN A 75 12.48 15.56 -15.45
C GLN A 75 11.79 15.12 -14.16
N VAL A 76 10.44 15.13 -14.15
CA VAL A 76 9.62 14.71 -13.01
C VAL A 76 8.58 13.72 -13.49
N VAL A 77 8.41 12.62 -12.76
CA VAL A 77 7.40 11.59 -13.07
C VAL A 77 6.40 11.49 -11.93
N VAL A 78 5.10 11.53 -12.25
CA VAL A 78 4.02 11.33 -11.28
C VAL A 78 3.31 10.02 -11.57
N ILE A 79 3.31 9.12 -10.59
CA ILE A 79 2.78 7.76 -10.70
C ILE A 79 1.64 7.50 -9.72
N GLN A 80 0.80 6.51 -10.03
CA GLN A 80 -0.27 6.02 -9.17
C GLN A 80 -0.51 4.53 -9.36
N GLY A 81 -1.00 3.88 -8.31
CA GLY A 81 -1.66 2.58 -8.39
C GLY A 81 -0.72 1.45 -8.76
N HIS A 82 -1.07 0.70 -9.80
CA HIS A 82 -0.33 -0.51 -10.18
C HIS A 82 0.71 -0.27 -11.27
N ILE A 83 1.00 0.97 -11.66
CA ILE A 83 1.86 1.25 -12.83
C ILE A 83 3.27 0.66 -12.69
N VAL A 84 3.82 0.63 -11.47
CA VAL A 84 5.15 0.04 -11.18
C VAL A 84 5.17 -1.47 -11.36
N HIS A 85 4.02 -2.15 -11.24
CA HIS A 85 3.90 -3.57 -11.53
C HIS A 85 3.98 -3.85 -13.04
N PHE A 86 3.29 -3.04 -13.84
CA PHE A 86 3.27 -3.19 -15.30
C PHE A 86 4.57 -2.72 -15.96
N PHE A 87 5.28 -1.76 -15.34
CA PHE A 87 6.54 -1.23 -15.84
C PHE A 87 7.61 -1.26 -14.75
N PRO A 88 8.26 -2.42 -14.51
CA PRO A 88 9.24 -2.59 -13.44
C PRO A 88 10.45 -1.65 -13.53
N PHE A 89 10.80 -1.17 -14.73
CA PHE A 89 11.90 -0.21 -14.90
C PHE A 89 11.70 1.08 -14.09
N LEU A 90 10.45 1.45 -13.78
CA LEU A 90 10.11 2.63 -12.97
C LEU A 90 10.72 2.56 -11.56
N LYS A 91 11.05 1.36 -11.05
CA LYS A 91 11.69 1.16 -9.73
C LYS A 91 13.10 1.76 -9.65
N TYR A 92 13.76 1.94 -10.79
CA TYR A 92 15.17 2.33 -10.87
C TYR A 92 15.36 3.78 -11.32
N LEU A 93 14.30 4.58 -11.33
CA LEU A 93 14.37 5.97 -11.75
C LEU A 93 15.25 6.80 -10.82
N ARG A 94 16.21 7.51 -11.43
CA ARG A 94 17.14 8.43 -10.78
C ARG A 94 16.70 9.89 -10.83
N LYS A 95 15.43 10.11 -11.18
CA LYS A 95 14.79 11.42 -11.28
C LYS A 95 13.70 11.56 -10.23
N PRO A 96 13.31 12.79 -9.85
CA PRO A 96 12.23 13.04 -8.90
C PRO A 96 10.92 12.33 -9.29
N VAL A 97 10.41 11.51 -8.36
CA VAL A 97 9.14 10.78 -8.52
C VAL A 97 8.12 11.27 -7.50
N VAL A 98 6.94 11.68 -7.98
CA VAL A 98 5.78 11.90 -7.13
C VAL A 98 4.90 10.65 -7.15
N VAL A 99 4.43 10.22 -5.98
CA VAL A 99 3.52 9.08 -5.84
C VAL A 99 2.18 9.57 -5.33
N ASP A 100 1.13 9.38 -6.12
CA ASP A 100 -0.24 9.72 -5.75
C ASP A 100 -0.93 8.54 -5.04
N LEU A 101 -0.98 8.63 -3.72
CA LEU A 101 -1.59 7.67 -2.80
C LEU A 101 -3.07 7.97 -2.53
N TYR A 102 -3.72 8.76 -3.39
CA TYR A 102 -5.13 9.12 -3.29
C TYR A 102 -6.07 7.89 -3.21
N ASN A 103 -5.80 6.84 -4.00
CA ASN A 103 -6.57 5.59 -3.99
C ASN A 103 -5.98 4.60 -2.98
N PRO A 104 -6.70 4.23 -1.89
CA PRO A 104 -6.25 3.22 -0.95
C PRO A 104 -6.56 1.80 -1.48
N PHE A 105 -6.02 1.43 -2.65
CA PHE A 105 -6.34 0.19 -3.36
C PHE A 105 -6.12 -1.09 -2.54
N LEU A 106 -5.23 -1.04 -1.54
CA LEU A 106 -5.04 -2.12 -0.57
C LEU A 106 -6.33 -2.41 0.21
N LEU A 107 -7.03 -1.36 0.66
CA LEU A 107 -8.30 -1.46 1.40
C LEU A 107 -9.46 -1.77 0.46
N GLU A 108 -9.51 -1.12 -0.71
CA GLU A 108 -10.54 -1.38 -1.73
C GLU A 108 -10.57 -2.85 -2.14
N SER A 109 -9.40 -3.48 -2.32
CA SER A 109 -9.30 -4.88 -2.72
C SER A 109 -9.88 -5.86 -1.69
N LEU A 110 -9.90 -5.51 -0.40
CA LEU A 110 -10.50 -6.34 0.64
C LEU A 110 -12.03 -6.42 0.50
N GLU A 111 -12.65 -5.30 0.12
CA GLU A 111 -14.10 -5.21 -0.13
C GLU A 111 -14.47 -5.71 -1.53
N MET A 112 -13.64 -5.43 -2.54
CA MET A 112 -13.86 -5.87 -3.92
C MET A 112 -13.86 -7.40 -4.05
N TYR A 113 -12.97 -8.08 -3.33
CA TYR A 113 -12.80 -9.54 -3.40
C TYR A 113 -13.26 -10.25 -2.12
N GLY A 114 -14.15 -9.65 -1.34
CA GLY A 114 -14.60 -10.17 -0.04
C GLY A 114 -15.14 -11.61 -0.09
N ASP A 115 -15.85 -11.94 -1.16
CA ASP A 115 -16.48 -13.24 -1.40
C ASP A 115 -15.52 -14.29 -2.01
N GLY A 116 -14.28 -13.89 -2.31
CA GLY A 116 -13.25 -14.79 -2.82
C GLY A 116 -12.74 -15.78 -1.76
N SER A 117 -12.12 -16.86 -2.22
CA SER A 117 -11.46 -17.81 -1.30
C SER A 117 -10.36 -17.11 -0.48
N CYS A 118 -10.09 -17.59 0.73
CA CYS A 118 -9.04 -17.04 1.58
C CYS A 118 -7.66 -17.02 0.89
N GLY A 119 -7.34 -18.08 0.12
CA GLY A 119 -6.08 -18.17 -0.62
C GLY A 119 -5.96 -17.08 -1.70
N GLU A 120 -7.03 -16.85 -2.46
CA GLU A 120 -7.05 -15.81 -3.50
C GLU A 120 -6.96 -14.40 -2.90
N ARG A 121 -7.74 -14.14 -1.84
CA ARG A 121 -7.69 -12.87 -1.11
C ARG A 121 -6.30 -12.59 -0.52
N MET A 122 -5.64 -13.62 0.03
CA MET A 122 -4.28 -13.49 0.56
C MET A 122 -3.29 -13.16 -0.56
N ARG A 123 -3.38 -13.86 -1.70
CA ARG A 123 -2.54 -13.61 -2.88
C ARG A 123 -2.68 -12.16 -3.38
N ILE A 124 -3.92 -11.68 -3.54
CA ILE A 124 -4.21 -10.30 -3.97
C ILE A 124 -3.68 -9.29 -2.95
N SER A 125 -3.96 -9.50 -1.66
CA SER A 125 -3.50 -8.61 -0.59
C SER A 125 -1.97 -8.52 -0.52
N GLN A 126 -1.26 -9.64 -0.62
CA GLN A 126 0.21 -9.67 -0.65
C GLN A 126 0.78 -8.98 -1.89
N GLY A 127 0.18 -9.21 -3.06
CA GLY A 127 0.57 -8.54 -4.30
C GLY A 127 0.38 -7.01 -4.22
N ASN A 128 -0.79 -6.56 -3.77
CA ASN A 128 -1.08 -5.14 -3.57
C ASN A 128 -0.13 -4.50 -2.55
N LEU A 129 0.17 -5.20 -1.46
CA LEU A 129 1.13 -4.71 -0.46
C LEU A 129 2.54 -4.58 -1.03
N ALA A 130 3.01 -5.56 -1.81
CA ALA A 130 4.33 -5.49 -2.46
C ALA A 130 4.43 -4.29 -3.41
N ILE A 131 3.40 -4.06 -4.23
CA ILE A 131 3.33 -2.93 -5.17
C ILE A 131 3.30 -1.59 -4.43
N LEU A 132 2.59 -1.51 -3.30
CA LEU A 132 2.59 -0.32 -2.48
C LEU A 132 3.98 -0.06 -1.88
N LYS A 133 4.65 -1.08 -1.35
CA LYS A 133 6.02 -0.96 -0.81
C LYS A 133 6.99 -0.46 -1.86
N ASP A 134 6.93 -1.00 -3.07
CA ASP A 134 7.75 -0.53 -4.20
C ASP A 134 7.55 0.98 -4.45
N GLN A 135 6.30 1.45 -4.45
CA GLN A 135 5.98 2.87 -4.61
C GLN A 135 6.48 3.72 -3.44
N LEU A 136 6.33 3.26 -2.20
CA LEU A 136 6.80 3.95 -1.00
C LEU A 136 8.33 4.01 -0.91
N ALA A 137 9.04 3.01 -1.43
CA ALA A 137 10.50 3.04 -1.53
C ALA A 137 10.97 4.01 -2.62
N LEU A 138 10.23 4.09 -3.73
CA LEU A 138 10.56 4.91 -4.89
C LEU A 138 10.25 6.41 -4.69
N GLY A 139 9.15 6.79 -4.05
CA GLY A 139 8.70 8.19 -4.10
C GLY A 139 9.66 9.20 -3.45
N ASP A 140 9.79 10.39 -4.05
CA ASP A 140 10.47 11.56 -3.46
C ASP A 140 9.48 12.54 -2.83
N PHE A 141 8.24 12.55 -3.33
CA PHE A 141 7.13 13.30 -2.75
C PHE A 141 5.84 12.49 -2.89
N PHE A 142 5.04 12.47 -1.84
CA PHE A 142 3.80 11.70 -1.78
C PHE A 142 2.62 12.66 -1.67
N ILE A 143 1.56 12.41 -2.43
CA ILE A 143 0.32 13.17 -2.30
C ILE A 143 -0.82 12.23 -1.93
N CYS A 144 -1.75 12.72 -1.10
CA CYS A 144 -2.92 11.95 -0.65
C CYS A 144 -4.16 12.85 -0.55
N ALA A 145 -5.33 12.24 -0.38
CA ALA A 145 -6.63 12.91 -0.51
C ALA A 145 -7.10 13.68 0.73
N SER A 146 -6.57 13.39 1.92
CA SER A 146 -7.01 14.00 3.17
C SER A 146 -5.97 13.84 4.28
N GLU A 147 -6.13 14.60 5.37
CA GLU A 147 -5.31 14.43 6.58
C GLU A 147 -5.45 13.03 7.19
N LYS A 148 -6.67 12.44 7.19
CA LYS A 148 -6.86 11.05 7.64
C LYS A 148 -6.05 10.05 6.80
N GLN A 149 -5.99 10.24 5.48
CA GLN A 149 -5.12 9.43 4.63
C GLN A 149 -3.65 9.69 4.90
N ARG A 150 -3.27 10.94 5.12
CA ARG A 150 -1.90 11.30 5.45
C ARG A 150 -1.42 10.57 6.70
N ASP A 151 -2.25 10.46 7.72
CA ASP A 151 -1.94 9.71 8.94
C ASP A 151 -1.71 8.21 8.66
N LEU A 152 -2.56 7.60 7.82
CA LEU A 152 -2.38 6.21 7.36
C LEU A 152 -1.02 6.03 6.67
N TRP A 153 -0.71 6.91 5.73
CA TRP A 153 0.49 6.79 4.90
C TRP A 153 1.77 7.14 5.66
N ILE A 154 1.73 8.04 6.64
CA ILE A 154 2.87 8.27 7.55
C ILE A 154 3.22 7.00 8.31
N GLY A 155 2.23 6.24 8.78
CA GLY A 155 2.47 4.94 9.42
C GLY A 155 3.19 3.95 8.49
N MET A 156 2.77 3.87 7.23
CA MET A 156 3.40 3.00 6.23
C MET A 156 4.79 3.49 5.81
N LEU A 157 4.96 4.79 5.62
CA LEU A 157 6.27 5.41 5.35
C LEU A 157 7.25 5.17 6.50
N ALA A 158 6.78 5.20 7.76
CA ALA A 158 7.62 4.86 8.90
C ALA A 158 8.03 3.37 8.88
N ALA A 159 7.11 2.47 8.51
CA ALA A 159 7.41 1.05 8.37
C ALA A 159 8.43 0.76 7.24
N GLU A 160 8.43 1.58 6.17
CA GLU A 160 9.40 1.53 5.07
C GLU A 160 10.66 2.39 5.32
N GLY A 161 10.84 2.92 6.54
CA GLY A 161 12.04 3.67 6.93
C GLY A 161 12.17 5.08 6.35
N ARG A 162 11.11 5.61 5.71
CA ARG A 162 11.07 6.95 5.09
C ARG A 162 10.85 8.09 6.08
N ILE A 163 10.33 7.76 7.27
CA ILE A 163 10.24 8.68 8.41
C ILE A 163 11.52 8.52 9.24
N ASN A 164 12.51 9.38 9.00
CA ASN A 164 13.86 9.25 9.57
C ASN A 164 14.49 10.65 9.81
N PRO A 165 15.67 10.74 10.44
CA PRO A 165 16.31 12.03 10.71
C PRO A 165 16.59 12.87 9.45
N LEU A 166 16.93 12.24 8.31
CA LEU A 166 17.24 12.95 7.07
C LEU A 166 16.01 13.69 6.53
N THR A 167 14.86 13.01 6.46
CA THR A 167 13.60 13.60 6.01
C THR A 167 12.98 14.53 7.04
N ARG A 168 13.18 14.27 8.34
CA ARG A 168 12.82 15.21 9.43
C ARG A 168 13.56 16.53 9.34
N ASP A 169 14.87 16.48 9.09
CA ASP A 169 15.71 17.67 9.10
C ASP A 169 15.42 18.58 7.89
N GLN A 170 14.88 18.02 6.80
CA GLN A 170 14.28 18.81 5.72
C GLN A 170 13.01 19.53 6.16
N ASP A 171 12.13 18.86 6.91
CA ASP A 171 10.87 19.42 7.41
C ASP A 171 10.32 18.60 8.58
N LYS A 172 10.21 19.22 9.75
CA LYS A 172 9.70 18.60 10.99
C LYS A 172 8.23 18.18 10.90
N THR A 173 7.47 18.76 9.98
CA THR A 173 6.07 18.41 9.73
C THR A 173 5.91 17.29 8.70
N PHE A 174 6.98 16.92 7.99
CA PHE A 174 7.00 16.00 6.86
C PHE A 174 6.10 16.39 5.68
N ARG A 175 5.64 17.65 5.56
CA ARG A 175 4.88 18.14 4.41
C ARG A 175 5.71 18.20 3.15
N ARG A 176 7.03 18.37 3.27
CA ARG A 176 7.96 18.21 2.14
C ARG A 176 8.10 16.78 1.63
N LEU A 177 7.73 15.78 2.43
CA LEU A 177 7.76 14.37 2.04
C LEU A 177 6.37 13.89 1.61
N ILE A 178 5.34 14.17 2.40
CA ILE A 178 3.95 13.81 2.12
C ILE A 178 3.00 14.95 2.45
N ASP A 179 2.18 15.35 1.48
CA ASP A 179 1.18 16.39 1.65
C ASP A 179 -0.21 15.99 1.12
N VAL A 180 -1.20 16.81 1.42
CA VAL A 180 -2.60 16.62 1.03
C VAL A 180 -2.86 17.39 -0.26
N VAL A 181 -3.16 16.65 -1.33
CA VAL A 181 -3.74 17.15 -2.57
C VAL A 181 -5.09 16.47 -2.70
N THR A 182 -6.11 17.11 -2.13
CA THR A 182 -7.49 16.61 -2.20
C THR A 182 -7.97 16.53 -3.66
N PHE A 183 -9.11 15.88 -3.88
CA PHE A 183 -9.78 16.03 -5.17
C PHE A 183 -10.32 17.46 -5.29
N GLY A 184 -10.28 18.04 -6.48
CA GLY A 184 -10.64 19.44 -6.68
C GLY A 184 -11.94 19.66 -7.46
N LEU A 185 -12.31 20.93 -7.53
CA LEU A 185 -13.46 21.46 -8.24
C LEU A 185 -13.00 22.30 -9.43
N PRO A 186 -13.74 22.27 -10.56
CA PRO A 186 -13.51 23.22 -11.66
C PRO A 186 -13.61 24.65 -11.16
N GLN A 187 -12.83 25.58 -11.73
CA GLN A 187 -12.91 27.00 -11.39
C GLN A 187 -14.28 27.61 -11.74
N GLU A 188 -14.83 27.20 -12.88
CA GLU A 188 -16.14 27.69 -13.34
C GLU A 188 -17.28 27.10 -12.52
N LYS A 189 -18.36 27.87 -12.34
CA LYS A 189 -19.62 27.36 -11.80
C LYS A 189 -20.29 26.40 -12.81
N PRO A 190 -21.03 25.39 -12.36
CA PRO A 190 -21.77 24.51 -13.25
C PRO A 190 -22.79 25.33 -14.05
N ARG A 191 -22.93 25.01 -15.34
CA ARG A 191 -23.83 25.69 -16.27
C ARG A 191 -24.99 24.78 -16.62
N TYR A 192 -26.21 25.33 -16.57
CA TYR A 192 -27.39 24.64 -17.03
C TYR A 192 -27.52 24.79 -18.55
N ILE A 193 -27.14 23.74 -19.29
CA ILE A 193 -27.06 23.74 -20.76
C ILE A 193 -28.34 23.19 -21.36
N ARG A 194 -28.88 22.10 -20.77
CA ARG A 194 -30.04 21.40 -21.30
C ARG A 194 -30.80 20.69 -20.19
N ARG A 195 -32.07 20.40 -20.47
CA ARG A 195 -32.91 19.61 -19.58
C ARG A 195 -32.61 18.11 -19.69
N VAL A 196 -32.50 17.41 -18.56
CA VAL A 196 -32.05 16.00 -18.53
C VAL A 196 -32.92 15.06 -17.70
N LEU A 197 -33.53 15.51 -16.60
CA LEU A 197 -34.35 14.68 -15.71
C LEU A 197 -35.80 15.14 -15.69
N LYS A 198 -36.06 16.33 -15.15
CA LYS A 198 -37.42 16.79 -14.81
C LYS A 198 -38.24 17.08 -16.06
N GLY A 199 -39.28 16.28 -16.31
CA GLY A 199 -40.12 16.39 -17.51
C GLY A 199 -39.46 15.86 -18.79
N VAL A 200 -38.30 15.21 -18.69
CA VAL A 200 -37.59 14.58 -19.83
C VAL A 200 -37.50 13.08 -19.61
N LEU A 201 -37.02 12.65 -18.45
CA LEU A 201 -36.96 11.23 -18.11
C LEU A 201 -38.37 10.74 -17.76
N SER A 202 -38.83 9.68 -18.44
CA SER A 202 -40.13 9.07 -18.17
C SER A 202 -40.21 8.66 -16.69
N GLY A 203 -41.30 9.04 -16.02
CA GLY A 203 -41.48 8.81 -14.57
C GLY A 203 -41.02 9.96 -13.66
N ILE A 204 -40.35 10.99 -14.19
CA ILE A 204 -39.96 12.20 -13.44
C ILE A 204 -40.72 13.42 -13.98
N GLY A 205 -41.67 13.92 -13.21
CA GLY A 205 -42.42 15.14 -13.51
C GLY A 205 -41.63 16.42 -13.27
N GLU A 206 -42.11 17.54 -13.81
CA GLU A 206 -41.41 18.84 -13.70
C GLU A 206 -41.25 19.36 -12.27
N LYS A 207 -42.16 18.96 -11.36
CA LYS A 207 -42.20 19.41 -9.96
C LYS A 207 -41.63 18.39 -8.98
N ASP A 208 -41.26 17.20 -9.45
CA ASP A 208 -40.73 16.16 -8.60
C ASP A 208 -39.41 16.60 -7.95
N LYS A 209 -39.11 16.02 -6.78
CA LYS A 209 -37.91 16.25 -5.99
C LYS A 209 -36.90 15.15 -6.25
N VAL A 210 -35.70 15.53 -6.68
CA VAL A 210 -34.67 14.59 -7.10
C VAL A 210 -33.57 14.49 -6.05
N ILE A 211 -33.35 13.28 -5.56
CA ILE A 211 -32.21 12.88 -4.74
C ILE A 211 -31.21 12.21 -5.66
N LEU A 212 -29.99 12.74 -5.70
CA LEU A 212 -28.99 12.32 -6.66
C LEU A 212 -27.90 11.49 -6.02
N TRP A 213 -27.67 10.31 -6.58
CA TRP A 213 -26.45 9.54 -6.43
C TRP A 213 -25.60 9.72 -7.69
N GLY A 214 -24.60 10.60 -7.63
CA GLY A 214 -23.61 10.74 -8.69
C GLY A 214 -22.72 9.49 -8.89
N GLY A 215 -22.19 9.31 -10.09
CA GLY A 215 -21.18 8.29 -10.37
C GLY A 215 -21.58 6.84 -10.07
N GLY A 216 -20.55 5.99 -9.93
CA GLY A 216 -20.66 4.54 -9.81
C GLY A 216 -21.29 4.01 -8.51
N ILE A 217 -21.80 2.78 -8.57
CA ILE A 217 -22.16 1.96 -7.41
C ILE A 217 -21.08 0.89 -7.23
N TRP A 218 -20.27 1.02 -6.17
CA TRP A 218 -19.16 0.12 -5.87
C TRP A 218 -19.50 -0.84 -4.73
N ASN A 219 -18.75 -1.94 -4.60
CA ASN A 219 -19.00 -2.96 -3.58
C ASN A 219 -18.86 -2.44 -2.13
N TRP A 220 -18.03 -1.44 -1.92
CA TRP A 220 -17.81 -0.74 -0.65
C TRP A 220 -18.76 0.45 -0.41
N LEU A 221 -19.79 0.64 -1.26
CA LEU A 221 -20.84 1.65 -1.07
C LEU A 221 -22.17 0.99 -0.67
N ASP A 222 -23.08 1.80 -0.15
CA ASP A 222 -24.40 1.35 0.31
C ASP A 222 -25.53 2.00 -0.50
N PRO A 223 -25.89 1.45 -1.68
CA PRO A 223 -27.06 1.89 -2.43
C PRO A 223 -28.38 1.40 -1.82
N ILE A 224 -28.33 0.41 -0.92
CA ILE A 224 -29.48 -0.30 -0.37
C ILE A 224 -30.25 0.58 0.60
N THR A 225 -29.54 1.27 1.51
CA THR A 225 -30.15 2.14 2.51
C THR A 225 -30.94 3.31 1.88
N PRO A 226 -30.44 4.04 0.87
CA PRO A 226 -31.22 5.03 0.12
C PRO A 226 -32.50 4.47 -0.53
N ILE A 227 -32.44 3.28 -1.13
CA ILE A 227 -33.61 2.67 -1.78
C ILE A 227 -34.69 2.37 -0.74
N LYS A 228 -34.29 1.80 0.40
CA LYS A 228 -35.21 1.55 1.53
C LYS A 228 -35.78 2.85 2.08
N ALA A 229 -34.97 3.89 2.27
CA ALA A 229 -35.44 5.19 2.73
C ALA A 229 -36.49 5.81 1.79
N VAL A 230 -36.29 5.70 0.47
CA VAL A 230 -37.29 6.15 -0.51
C VAL A 230 -38.56 5.29 -0.45
N SER A 231 -38.44 3.98 -0.22
CA SER A 231 -39.58 3.09 0.01
C SER A 231 -40.43 3.56 1.21
N GLU A 232 -39.80 3.92 2.32
CA GLU A 232 -40.47 4.44 3.50
C GLU A 232 -41.17 5.78 3.19
N LEU A 233 -40.45 6.70 2.54
CA LEU A 233 -40.97 8.00 2.11
C LEU A 233 -42.11 7.88 1.12
N ALA A 234 -42.15 6.83 0.30
CA ALA A 234 -43.19 6.63 -0.70
C ALA A 234 -44.59 6.59 -0.11
N SER A 235 -44.73 6.25 1.18
CA SER A 235 -46.01 6.26 1.89
C SER A 235 -46.57 7.68 2.10
N ILE A 236 -45.70 8.67 2.27
CA ILE A 236 -46.06 10.07 2.60
C ILE A 236 -45.77 11.06 1.46
N ARG A 237 -44.82 10.75 0.58
CA ARG A 237 -44.40 11.60 -0.55
C ARG A 237 -44.31 10.82 -1.85
N LYS A 238 -45.20 11.15 -2.78
CA LYS A 238 -45.22 10.58 -4.14
C LYS A 238 -44.37 11.35 -5.14
N ASP A 239 -43.83 12.50 -4.77
CA ASP A 239 -43.07 13.40 -5.64
C ASP A 239 -41.55 13.24 -5.50
N VAL A 240 -41.05 12.31 -4.67
CA VAL A 240 -39.61 12.08 -4.48
C VAL A 240 -39.08 11.01 -5.45
N ARG A 241 -37.92 11.28 -6.05
CA ARG A 241 -37.21 10.44 -7.02
C ARG A 241 -35.75 10.28 -6.61
N LEU A 242 -35.24 9.05 -6.53
CA LEU A 242 -33.83 8.73 -6.35
C LEU A 242 -33.23 8.32 -7.68
N VAL A 243 -32.14 8.97 -8.09
CA VAL A 243 -31.51 8.78 -9.39
C VAL A 243 -30.04 8.43 -9.22
N PHE A 244 -29.62 7.29 -9.78
CA PHE A 244 -28.22 6.85 -9.84
C PHE A 244 -27.62 7.14 -11.23
N LEU A 245 -26.50 7.88 -11.29
CA LEU A 245 -25.88 8.39 -12.54
C LEU A 245 -24.78 7.49 -13.16
N GLY A 246 -24.73 6.20 -12.81
CA GLY A 246 -23.71 5.31 -13.38
C GLY A 246 -23.77 3.90 -12.83
N THR A 247 -24.55 3.04 -13.49
CA THR A 247 -24.60 1.61 -13.14
C THR A 247 -23.48 0.76 -13.73
N LYS A 248 -22.82 1.24 -14.80
CA LYS A 248 -21.76 0.51 -15.49
C LYS A 248 -20.51 1.37 -15.61
N HIS A 249 -19.38 0.86 -15.14
CA HIS A 249 -18.09 1.55 -15.24
C HIS A 249 -17.63 1.68 -16.70
N PRO A 250 -16.97 2.78 -17.11
CA PRO A 250 -16.47 2.97 -18.47
C PRO A 250 -15.33 2.03 -18.86
N ASP A 251 -14.50 1.62 -17.89
CA ASP A 251 -13.44 0.64 -18.11
C ASP A 251 -14.01 -0.80 -18.11
N PRO A 252 -13.97 -1.53 -19.25
CA PRO A 252 -14.49 -2.90 -19.34
C PRO A 252 -13.63 -3.94 -18.60
N ARG A 253 -12.43 -3.58 -18.12
CA ARG A 253 -11.52 -4.49 -17.41
C ARG A 253 -11.91 -4.68 -15.94
N LEU A 254 -12.73 -3.79 -15.39
CA LEU A 254 -13.18 -3.91 -14.00
C LEU A 254 -14.30 -4.95 -13.87
N PRO A 255 -14.34 -5.71 -12.75
CA PRO A 255 -15.42 -6.66 -12.50
C PRO A 255 -16.76 -5.94 -12.37
N GLU A 256 -17.86 -6.66 -12.64
CA GLU A 256 -19.20 -6.16 -12.36
C GLU A 256 -19.39 -6.02 -10.84
N MET A 257 -19.99 -4.91 -10.42
CA MET A 257 -20.20 -4.61 -9.00
C MET A 257 -21.49 -5.29 -8.53
N GLU A 258 -21.36 -6.32 -7.70
CA GLU A 258 -22.50 -7.07 -7.16
C GLU A 258 -23.50 -6.14 -6.44
N ARG A 259 -23.00 -5.13 -5.71
CA ARG A 259 -23.86 -4.15 -5.03
C ARG A 259 -24.78 -3.40 -5.99
N CYS A 260 -24.34 -3.13 -7.22
CA CYS A 260 -25.19 -2.51 -8.23
C CYS A 260 -26.36 -3.43 -8.61
N SER A 261 -26.07 -4.70 -8.87
CA SER A 261 -27.09 -5.71 -9.20
C SER A 261 -28.09 -5.91 -8.06
N GLN A 262 -27.61 -5.97 -6.80
CA GLN A 262 -28.46 -6.05 -5.61
C GLN A 262 -29.38 -4.82 -5.48
N ALA A 263 -28.88 -3.62 -5.77
CA ALA A 263 -29.68 -2.39 -5.71
C ALA A 263 -30.81 -2.37 -6.74
N ILE A 264 -30.53 -2.79 -7.98
CA ILE A 264 -31.53 -2.90 -9.04
C ILE A 264 -32.59 -3.96 -8.67
N GLN A 265 -32.15 -5.12 -8.17
CA GLN A 265 -33.04 -6.18 -7.74
C GLN A 265 -33.97 -5.72 -6.60
N LEU A 266 -33.43 -5.09 -5.56
CA LEU A 266 -34.23 -4.59 -4.45
C LEU A 266 -35.26 -3.54 -4.91
N SER A 267 -34.86 -2.63 -5.81
CA SER A 267 -35.77 -1.62 -6.37
C SER A 267 -36.94 -2.27 -7.13
N ARG A 268 -36.71 -3.40 -7.80
CA ARG A 268 -37.74 -4.19 -8.46
C ARG A 268 -38.65 -4.90 -7.46
N GLU A 269 -38.08 -5.53 -6.44
CA GLU A 269 -38.83 -6.23 -5.38
C GLU A 269 -39.75 -5.29 -4.60
N LEU A 270 -39.31 -4.05 -4.34
CA LEU A 270 -40.11 -3.01 -3.69
C LEU A 270 -41.07 -2.27 -4.65
N GLY A 271 -41.05 -2.59 -5.95
CA GLY A 271 -41.92 -1.95 -6.95
C GLY A 271 -41.61 -0.47 -7.23
N LEU A 272 -40.37 -0.05 -6.95
CA LEU A 272 -39.92 1.35 -7.07
C LEU A 272 -39.17 1.64 -8.38
N LEU A 273 -38.63 0.61 -9.03
CA LEU A 273 -37.88 0.73 -10.27
C LEU A 273 -38.70 1.44 -11.36
N ASP A 274 -38.10 2.42 -12.02
CA ASP A 274 -38.70 3.27 -13.06
C ASP A 274 -39.92 4.10 -12.61
N ARG A 275 -40.13 4.22 -11.29
CA ARG A 275 -41.23 5.00 -10.69
C ARG A 275 -40.71 6.02 -9.69
N GLN A 276 -39.92 5.56 -8.73
CA GLN A 276 -39.28 6.39 -7.71
C GLN A 276 -37.77 6.18 -7.65
N VAL A 277 -37.27 5.04 -8.12
CA VAL A 277 -35.83 4.77 -8.21
C VAL A 277 -35.46 4.55 -9.67
N PHE A 278 -34.46 5.30 -10.14
CA PHE A 278 -34.00 5.31 -11.52
C PHE A 278 -32.51 5.04 -11.58
N PHE A 279 -32.12 4.19 -12.54
CA PHE A 279 -30.74 3.83 -12.78
C PHE A 279 -30.37 4.24 -14.20
N LEU A 280 -29.44 5.19 -14.33
CA LEU A 280 -28.97 5.66 -15.62
C LEU A 280 -27.64 5.00 -16.00
N GLU A 281 -27.36 5.00 -17.30
CA GLU A 281 -26.02 4.72 -17.81
C GLU A 281 -25.02 5.79 -17.36
N TRP A 282 -23.73 5.49 -17.54
CA TRP A 282 -22.66 6.39 -17.15
C TRP A 282 -22.78 7.75 -17.84
N VAL A 283 -22.90 8.81 -17.04
CA VAL A 283 -23.00 10.18 -17.54
C VAL A 283 -21.61 10.74 -17.87
N SER A 284 -21.49 11.36 -19.04
CA SER A 284 -20.23 12.01 -19.45
C SER A 284 -19.82 13.11 -18.48
N TYR A 285 -18.51 13.29 -18.32
CA TYR A 285 -17.95 14.22 -17.34
C TYR A 285 -18.46 15.65 -17.52
N GLN A 286 -18.57 16.14 -18.77
CA GLN A 286 -19.05 17.49 -19.05
C GLN A 286 -20.57 17.67 -18.88
N ASP A 287 -21.36 16.61 -19.02
CA ASP A 287 -22.83 16.68 -18.99
C ASP A 287 -23.40 16.54 -17.57
N ARG A 288 -22.60 16.03 -16.61
CA ARG A 288 -23.01 15.81 -15.20
C ARG A 288 -23.59 17.05 -14.53
N GLN A 289 -23.13 18.24 -14.92
CA GLN A 289 -23.61 19.53 -14.40
C GLN A 289 -25.13 19.71 -14.57
N ASN A 290 -25.71 19.22 -15.68
CA ASN A 290 -27.15 19.35 -15.91
C ASN A 290 -27.95 18.52 -14.90
N TYR A 291 -27.48 17.31 -14.58
CA TYR A 291 -28.12 16.42 -13.60
C TYR A 291 -28.00 16.97 -12.19
N LEU A 292 -26.82 17.50 -11.84
CA LEU A 292 -26.60 18.17 -10.56
C LEU A 292 -27.55 19.37 -10.40
N LEU A 293 -27.62 20.26 -11.40
CA LEU A 293 -28.46 21.46 -11.32
C LEU A 293 -29.97 21.18 -11.34
N GLU A 294 -30.41 20.03 -11.83
CA GLU A 294 -31.81 19.60 -11.74
C GLU A 294 -32.14 18.86 -10.44
N SER A 295 -31.15 18.57 -9.60
CA SER A 295 -31.34 17.84 -8.35
C SER A 295 -31.65 18.76 -7.17
N ASP A 296 -32.26 18.19 -6.13
CA ASP A 296 -32.63 18.92 -4.91
C ASP A 296 -31.72 18.54 -3.72
N ILE A 297 -31.20 17.31 -3.67
CA ILE A 297 -30.31 16.79 -2.61
C ILE A 297 -29.26 15.88 -3.24
N GLY A 298 -28.00 15.98 -2.81
CA GLY A 298 -26.96 15.00 -3.13
C GLY A 298 -26.83 13.97 -2.00
N ILE A 299 -26.82 12.67 -2.32
CA ILE A 299 -26.70 11.60 -1.32
C ILE A 299 -25.40 10.81 -1.46
N SER A 300 -24.77 10.40 -0.35
CA SER A 300 -23.61 9.50 -0.32
C SER A 300 -23.67 8.52 0.86
N CYS A 301 -24.02 7.26 0.59
CA CYS A 301 -24.11 6.24 1.64
C CYS A 301 -23.03 5.16 1.46
N HIS A 302 -22.46 4.74 2.57
CA HIS A 302 -21.42 3.73 2.67
C HIS A 302 -21.52 3.01 4.03
N PRO A 303 -21.07 1.75 4.12
CA PRO A 303 -21.00 1.05 5.38
C PRO A 303 -19.78 1.49 6.22
N GLU A 304 -19.77 1.11 7.50
CA GLU A 304 -18.66 1.37 8.41
C GLU A 304 -17.56 0.30 8.24
N HIS A 305 -16.48 0.65 7.56
CA HIS A 305 -15.27 -0.19 7.40
C HIS A 305 -14.02 0.67 7.13
N LEU A 306 -12.84 0.04 7.10
CA LEU A 306 -11.57 0.76 6.92
C LEU A 306 -11.46 1.51 5.60
N GLU A 307 -12.00 0.96 4.50
CA GLU A 307 -12.06 1.66 3.21
C GLU A 307 -12.79 3.01 3.39
N THR A 308 -14.01 2.99 3.92
CA THR A 308 -14.77 4.20 4.30
C THR A 308 -13.95 5.21 5.08
N ARG A 309 -13.28 4.78 6.15
CA ARG A 309 -12.56 5.69 7.04
C ARG A 309 -11.45 6.46 6.33
N PHE A 310 -10.76 5.81 5.41
CA PHE A 310 -9.60 6.36 4.71
C PHE A 310 -9.88 6.78 3.27
N SER A 311 -11.09 6.58 2.76
CA SER A 311 -11.45 7.03 1.42
C SER A 311 -11.99 8.45 1.42
N PHE A 312 -11.71 9.16 0.33
CA PHE A 312 -12.22 10.50 0.09
C PHE A 312 -13.37 10.43 -0.91
N ARG A 313 -14.60 10.72 -0.47
CA ARG A 313 -15.81 10.57 -1.30
C ARG A 313 -15.97 11.75 -2.26
N THR A 314 -15.27 11.69 -3.39
CA THR A 314 -15.16 12.76 -4.40
C THR A 314 -16.48 13.29 -4.92
N ARG A 315 -17.48 12.41 -5.02
CA ARG A 315 -18.83 12.79 -5.44
C ARG A 315 -19.46 13.90 -4.60
N ILE A 316 -19.11 13.99 -3.33
CA ILE A 316 -19.60 15.06 -2.44
C ILE A 316 -19.10 16.43 -2.92
N LEU A 317 -17.93 16.48 -3.57
CA LEU A 317 -17.45 17.72 -4.17
C LEU A 317 -18.33 18.18 -5.31
N ASP A 318 -18.80 17.29 -6.20
CA ASP A 318 -19.75 17.69 -7.26
C ASP A 318 -21.05 18.27 -6.68
N TYR A 319 -21.48 17.81 -5.50
CA TYR A 319 -22.64 18.39 -4.80
C TYR A 319 -22.33 19.80 -4.28
N ILE A 320 -21.16 19.99 -3.65
CA ILE A 320 -20.67 21.31 -3.23
C ILE A 320 -20.57 22.25 -4.43
N TRP A 321 -20.07 21.77 -5.56
CA TRP A 321 -19.91 22.54 -6.80
C TRP A 321 -21.25 23.07 -7.35
N ALA A 322 -22.32 22.29 -7.21
CA ALA A 322 -23.67 22.65 -7.65
C ALA A 322 -24.51 23.36 -6.57
N GLY A 323 -23.98 23.50 -5.36
CA GLY A 323 -24.74 24.01 -4.22
C GLY A 323 -25.93 23.10 -3.86
N LEU A 324 -25.71 21.79 -3.86
CA LEU A 324 -26.69 20.77 -3.50
C LEU A 324 -26.49 20.30 -2.06
N PRO A 325 -27.44 20.55 -1.15
CA PRO A 325 -27.37 20.05 0.22
C PRO A 325 -27.05 18.56 0.26
N VAL A 326 -26.07 18.20 1.08
CA VAL A 326 -25.53 16.84 1.13
C VAL A 326 -26.16 16.03 2.26
N ILE A 327 -26.56 14.80 1.97
CA ILE A 327 -26.80 13.78 2.99
C ILE A 327 -25.76 12.68 2.82
N ALA A 328 -24.99 12.38 3.87
CA ALA A 328 -24.04 11.27 3.84
C ALA A 328 -24.13 10.37 5.07
N THR A 329 -23.68 9.13 4.97
CA THR A 329 -23.46 8.31 6.16
C THR A 329 -22.21 8.79 6.92
N GLU A 330 -22.18 8.56 8.23
CA GLU A 330 -21.01 8.83 9.08
C GLU A 330 -19.85 7.85 8.81
N GLY A 331 -18.62 8.25 9.18
CA GLY A 331 -17.45 7.38 9.22
C GLY A 331 -16.32 7.71 8.26
N ASP A 332 -16.55 8.56 7.24
CA ASP A 332 -15.54 8.92 6.24
C ASP A 332 -14.78 10.23 6.56
N ALA A 333 -13.92 10.68 5.64
CA ALA A 333 -13.23 11.96 5.74
C ALA A 333 -14.12 13.18 5.46
N MET A 334 -15.26 12.98 4.79
CA MET A 334 -16.18 14.05 4.41
C MET A 334 -17.22 14.37 5.49
N GLU A 335 -17.45 13.48 6.46
CA GLU A 335 -18.31 13.73 7.62
C GLU A 335 -17.96 15.05 8.33
N GLU A 336 -16.68 15.25 8.64
CA GLU A 336 -16.18 16.47 9.30
C GLU A 336 -16.38 17.71 8.43
N VAL A 337 -16.21 17.56 7.11
CA VAL A 337 -16.45 18.65 6.14
C VAL A 337 -17.92 19.02 6.10
N ILE A 338 -18.83 18.03 6.07
CA ILE A 338 -20.27 18.25 6.01
C ILE A 338 -20.77 18.95 7.27
N ARG A 339 -20.43 18.38 8.44
CA ARG A 339 -20.88 18.91 9.73
C ARG A 339 -20.24 20.26 10.04
N GLY A 340 -18.92 20.38 9.86
CA GLY A 340 -18.16 21.57 10.22
C GLY A 340 -18.46 22.80 9.36
N ASN A 341 -18.99 22.61 8.14
CA ASN A 341 -19.36 23.72 7.24
C ASN A 341 -20.88 23.85 7.07
N GLU A 342 -21.69 23.06 7.78
CA GLU A 342 -23.16 23.10 7.73
C GLU A 342 -23.75 23.03 6.30
N ILE A 343 -23.11 22.23 5.43
CA ILE A 343 -23.53 22.06 4.03
C ILE A 343 -24.56 20.93 3.85
N GLY A 344 -25.01 20.33 4.95
CA GLY A 344 -25.86 19.15 4.88
C GLY A 344 -26.08 18.47 6.23
N LYS A 345 -26.41 17.18 6.17
CA LYS A 345 -26.61 16.31 7.33
C LYS A 345 -25.89 15.00 7.13
N THR A 346 -25.55 14.35 8.24
CA THR A 346 -25.04 12.98 8.23
C THR A 346 -25.94 12.08 9.05
N VAL A 347 -26.05 10.82 8.65
CA VAL A 347 -26.90 9.80 9.28
C VAL A 347 -26.09 8.55 9.61
N ARG A 348 -26.62 7.68 10.47
CA ARG A 348 -25.94 6.43 10.79
C ARG A 348 -25.89 5.50 9.57
N PRO A 349 -24.77 4.80 9.35
CA PRO A 349 -24.69 3.75 8.33
C PRO A 349 -25.78 2.69 8.52
N GLY A 350 -26.49 2.34 7.44
CA GLY A 350 -27.51 1.28 7.47
C GLY A 350 -28.86 1.65 8.09
N ASP A 351 -29.14 2.93 8.38
CA ASP A 351 -30.40 3.39 8.97
C ASP A 351 -31.31 4.07 7.91
N PRO A 352 -32.25 3.32 7.27
CA PRO A 352 -33.12 3.89 6.25
C PRO A 352 -34.19 4.83 6.81
N LEU A 353 -34.57 4.71 8.09
CA LEU A 353 -35.59 5.55 8.69
C LEU A 353 -35.03 6.94 9.00
N GLU A 354 -33.86 7.00 9.64
CA GLU A 354 -33.16 8.27 9.88
C GLU A 354 -32.84 8.99 8.56
N LEU A 355 -32.44 8.22 7.53
CA LEU A 355 -32.21 8.76 6.20
C LEU A 355 -33.49 9.33 5.57
N ALA A 356 -34.61 8.62 5.66
CA ALA A 356 -35.91 9.09 5.17
C ALA A 356 -36.34 10.40 5.86
N GLU A 357 -36.27 10.44 7.20
CA GLU A 357 -36.60 11.64 7.99
C GLU A 357 -35.72 12.83 7.60
N THR A 358 -34.41 12.60 7.42
CA THR A 358 -33.45 13.64 7.05
C THR A 358 -33.70 14.17 5.64
N ILE A 359 -34.01 13.28 4.69
CA ILE A 359 -34.45 13.67 3.34
C ILE A 359 -35.69 14.56 3.43
N ASN A 360 -36.71 14.13 4.19
CA ASN A 360 -37.96 14.90 4.28
C ASN A 360 -37.74 16.28 4.90
N LEU A 361 -36.96 16.36 5.99
CA LEU A 361 -36.57 17.60 6.64
C LEU A 361 -35.92 18.57 5.65
N LEU A 362 -34.92 18.10 4.90
CA LEU A 362 -34.23 18.95 3.92
C LEU A 362 -35.16 19.37 2.78
N LEU A 363 -36.10 18.52 2.34
CA LEU A 363 -37.05 18.88 1.30
C LEU A 363 -38.13 19.87 1.76
N GLU A 364 -38.52 19.85 3.04
CA GLU A 364 -39.52 20.77 3.62
C GLU A 364 -38.92 22.13 4.01
N ASP A 365 -37.70 22.15 4.56
CA ASP A 365 -37.07 23.38 5.04
C ASP A 365 -36.26 24.10 3.94
N ASN A 366 -36.94 24.99 3.22
CA ASN A 366 -36.32 25.85 2.21
C ASN A 366 -35.20 26.74 2.79
N SER A 367 -35.31 27.16 4.05
CA SER A 367 -34.33 28.04 4.68
C SER A 367 -33.04 27.30 5.02
N LEU A 368 -33.15 26.04 5.44
CA LEU A 368 -32.01 25.16 5.63
C LEU A 368 -31.28 24.90 4.31
N ARG A 369 -32.01 24.57 3.23
CA ARG A 369 -31.37 24.37 1.91
C ARG A 369 -30.67 25.62 1.38
N ALA A 370 -31.27 26.80 1.58
CA ALA A 370 -30.64 28.06 1.19
C ALA A 370 -29.32 28.30 1.94
N ARG A 371 -29.30 28.05 3.26
CA ARG A 371 -28.07 28.14 4.07
C ARG A 371 -27.00 27.16 3.63
N CYS A 372 -27.36 25.90 3.38
CA CYS A 372 -26.42 24.90 2.86
C CYS A 372 -25.80 25.38 1.55
N ARG A 373 -26.62 25.87 0.60
CA ARG A 373 -26.15 26.40 -0.68
C ARG A 373 -25.16 27.56 -0.51
N GLU A 374 -25.45 28.53 0.35
CA GLU A 374 -24.53 29.65 0.61
C GLU A 374 -23.20 29.17 1.20
N ASN A 375 -23.25 28.19 2.11
CA ASN A 375 -22.05 27.62 2.71
C ASN A 375 -21.24 26.81 1.70
N GLU A 376 -21.89 26.06 0.82
CA GLU A 376 -21.27 25.31 -0.27
C GLU A 376 -20.56 26.24 -1.26
N GLU A 377 -21.18 27.36 -1.63
CA GLU A 377 -20.54 28.35 -2.50
C GLU A 377 -19.25 28.91 -1.89
N ARG A 378 -19.22 29.18 -0.58
CA ARG A 378 -18.00 29.62 0.12
C ARG A 378 -16.97 28.50 0.23
N LEU A 379 -17.42 27.26 0.46
CA LEU A 379 -16.54 26.10 0.60
C LEU A 379 -15.88 25.71 -0.72
N ALA A 380 -16.60 25.83 -1.84
CA ALA A 380 -16.13 25.49 -3.17
C ALA A 380 -14.81 26.20 -3.54
N GLU A 381 -14.63 27.46 -3.09
CA GLU A 381 -13.41 28.22 -3.32
C GLU A 381 -12.16 27.58 -2.70
N LYS A 382 -12.31 26.84 -1.59
CA LYS A 382 -11.19 26.13 -0.94
C LYS A 382 -10.82 24.83 -1.66
N TYR A 383 -11.77 24.27 -2.40
CA TYR A 383 -11.59 23.00 -3.11
C TYR A 383 -11.32 23.18 -4.60
N ARG A 384 -11.10 24.39 -5.12
CA ARG A 384 -10.73 24.59 -6.53
C ARG A 384 -9.44 23.83 -6.83
N TRP A 385 -9.35 23.21 -8.02
CA TRP A 385 -8.16 22.47 -8.45
C TRP A 385 -6.89 23.32 -8.34
N GLU A 386 -6.96 24.59 -8.72
CA GLU A 386 -5.88 25.56 -8.65
C GLU A 386 -5.41 25.82 -7.20
N VAL A 387 -6.26 25.61 -6.21
CA VAL A 387 -5.94 25.76 -4.79
C VAL A 387 -5.40 24.45 -4.22
N VAL A 388 -6.10 23.34 -4.43
CA VAL A 388 -5.75 22.07 -3.79
C VAL A 388 -4.51 21.41 -4.40
N ALA A 389 -4.20 21.71 -5.66
CA ALA A 389 -3.01 21.17 -6.34
C ALA A 389 -1.72 21.93 -6.02
N GLN A 390 -1.77 23.01 -5.22
CA GLN A 390 -0.60 23.84 -4.91
C GLN A 390 0.62 23.06 -4.38
N PRO A 391 0.47 22.07 -3.47
CA PRO A 391 1.63 21.27 -3.05
C PRO A 391 2.32 20.55 -4.21
N LEU A 392 1.54 20.01 -5.16
CA LEU A 392 2.08 19.35 -6.36
C LEU A 392 2.73 20.37 -7.31
N VAL A 393 2.08 21.53 -7.53
CA VAL A 393 2.63 22.62 -8.34
C VAL A 393 4.00 23.05 -7.81
N GLN A 394 4.09 23.30 -6.50
CA GLN A 394 5.33 23.71 -5.84
C GLN A 394 6.45 22.69 -6.03
N PHE A 395 6.14 21.39 -5.85
CA PHE A 395 7.11 20.33 -6.10
C PHE A 395 7.54 20.28 -7.57
N CYS A 396 6.61 20.33 -8.53
CA CYS A 396 6.93 20.28 -9.95
C CYS A 396 7.73 21.49 -10.45
N GLN A 397 7.57 22.66 -9.83
CA GLN A 397 8.39 23.85 -10.13
C GLN A 397 9.82 23.74 -9.57
N GLN A 398 9.99 23.08 -8.43
CA GLN A 398 11.28 22.92 -7.76
C GLN A 398 11.49 21.45 -7.35
N PRO A 399 11.64 20.54 -8.33
CA PRO A 399 11.67 19.12 -8.03
C PRO A 399 12.97 18.77 -7.32
N THR A 400 12.85 18.04 -6.22
CA THR A 400 13.98 17.58 -5.42
C THR A 400 13.81 16.12 -5.08
N LEU A 401 14.92 15.37 -5.07
CA LEU A 401 14.94 14.05 -4.44
C LEU A 401 14.69 14.21 -2.93
N ALA A 402 13.99 13.27 -2.31
CA ALA A 402 13.87 13.23 -0.86
C ALA A 402 15.27 13.04 -0.24
N ALA A 403 15.53 13.58 0.96
CA ALA A 403 16.90 13.54 1.53
C ALA A 403 17.47 12.13 1.65
N ASP A 404 16.65 11.16 2.05
CA ASP A 404 17.04 9.76 2.16
C ASP A 404 17.33 9.12 0.79
N ARG A 405 16.44 9.34 -0.19
CA ARG A 405 16.62 8.98 -1.59
C ARG A 405 17.88 9.60 -2.18
N LYS A 406 18.17 10.86 -1.86
CA LYS A 406 19.36 11.58 -2.33
C LYS A 406 20.63 10.92 -1.82
N VAL A 407 20.70 10.55 -0.54
CA VAL A 407 21.85 9.82 0.03
C VAL A 407 22.07 8.50 -0.71
N ILE A 408 20.99 7.74 -0.98
CA ILE A 408 21.07 6.50 -1.76
C ILE A 408 21.57 6.79 -3.18
N MET A 409 21.06 7.83 -3.85
CA MET A 409 21.46 8.17 -5.21
C MET A 409 22.89 8.68 -5.31
N ASP A 410 23.34 9.50 -4.36
CA ASP A 410 24.73 9.98 -4.28
C ASP A 410 25.66 8.79 -4.02
N PHE A 411 25.28 7.89 -3.11
CA PHE A 411 25.99 6.63 -2.88
C PHE A 411 26.07 5.74 -4.14
N LEU A 412 24.95 5.58 -4.87
CA LEU A 412 24.93 4.81 -6.11
C LEU A 412 25.84 5.42 -7.18
N LYS A 413 25.88 6.75 -7.29
CA LYS A 413 26.79 7.46 -8.20
C LYS A 413 28.26 7.28 -7.80
N GLU A 414 28.57 7.34 -6.51
CA GLU A 414 29.92 7.08 -6.00
C GLU A 414 30.34 5.64 -6.33
N ALA A 415 29.48 4.65 -6.06
CA ALA A 415 29.73 3.25 -6.38
C ALA A 415 29.85 2.99 -7.90
N GLU A 416 29.20 3.80 -8.73
CA GLU A 416 29.39 3.77 -10.18
C GLU A 416 30.70 4.39 -10.62
N GLY A 417 31.09 5.53 -10.05
CA GLY A 417 32.39 6.13 -10.31
C GLY A 417 33.54 5.20 -9.94
N GLU A 418 33.49 4.56 -8.76
CA GLU A 418 34.47 3.55 -8.36
C GLU A 418 34.49 2.33 -9.29
N ARG A 419 33.31 1.93 -9.79
CA ARG A 419 33.20 0.84 -10.77
C ARG A 419 33.87 1.22 -12.09
N GLU A 420 33.60 2.42 -12.60
CA GLU A 420 34.23 2.95 -13.81
C GLU A 420 35.75 3.00 -13.65
N GLU A 421 36.26 3.54 -12.53
CA GLU A 421 37.71 3.61 -12.26
C GLU A 421 38.39 2.24 -12.21
N ARG A 422 37.67 1.19 -11.80
CA ARG A 422 38.20 -0.19 -11.74
C ARG A 422 38.12 -0.93 -13.07
N ILE A 423 37.08 -0.71 -13.88
CA ILE A 423 36.90 -1.38 -15.16
C ILE A 423 37.72 -0.70 -16.27
N LEU A 424 37.78 0.65 -16.28
CA LEU A 424 38.46 1.42 -17.32
C LEU A 424 39.91 0.97 -17.60
N PRO A 425 40.77 0.65 -16.61
CA PRO A 425 42.12 0.16 -16.87
C PRO A 425 42.19 -1.09 -17.76
N TYR A 426 41.21 -1.99 -17.68
CA TYR A 426 41.14 -3.20 -18.51
C TYR A 426 40.63 -2.93 -19.93
N LEU A 427 39.94 -1.81 -20.12
CA LEU A 427 39.37 -1.39 -21.41
C LEU A 427 40.28 -0.40 -22.16
N LYS A 428 41.32 0.13 -21.49
CA LYS A 428 42.28 1.05 -22.10
C LYS A 428 43.06 0.37 -23.23
N GLY A 429 42.99 0.96 -24.41
CA GLY A 429 43.62 0.44 -25.63
C GLY A 429 42.75 -0.50 -26.46
N CYS A 430 41.54 -0.85 -26.00
CA CYS A 430 40.56 -1.56 -26.82
C CYS A 430 40.07 -0.64 -27.95
N GLY A 431 40.11 -1.12 -29.19
CA GLY A 431 39.65 -0.37 -30.35
C GLY A 431 38.13 -0.34 -30.49
N LYS A 432 37.46 -1.44 -30.13
CA LYS A 432 35.99 -1.61 -30.22
C LYS A 432 35.43 -2.27 -28.97
N VAL A 433 34.51 -1.60 -28.27
CA VAL A 433 33.94 -2.03 -26.98
C VAL A 433 32.42 -2.14 -27.08
N LEU A 434 31.86 -3.24 -26.59
CA LEU A 434 30.43 -3.45 -26.43
C LEU A 434 30.04 -3.34 -24.96
N LEU A 435 29.10 -2.46 -24.65
CA LEU A 435 28.52 -2.27 -23.32
C LEU A 435 27.06 -2.73 -23.35
N VAL A 436 26.68 -3.59 -22.42
CA VAL A 436 25.35 -4.18 -22.36
C VAL A 436 24.76 -3.91 -20.98
N GLY A 437 23.83 -2.97 -20.89
CA GLY A 437 23.27 -2.46 -19.64
C GLY A 437 23.43 -0.94 -19.48
N GLU A 438 22.40 -0.28 -18.94
CA GLU A 438 22.33 1.18 -18.76
C GLU A 438 23.37 1.70 -17.75
N GLU A 439 23.85 0.86 -16.84
CA GLU A 439 24.87 1.25 -15.84
C GLU A 439 26.27 1.52 -16.42
N PHE A 440 26.47 1.34 -17.72
CA PHE A 440 27.73 1.62 -18.40
C PHE A 440 27.71 2.91 -19.24
N GLU A 441 26.63 3.71 -19.17
CA GLU A 441 26.50 4.96 -19.94
C GLU A 441 27.62 5.98 -19.65
N GLY A 442 28.00 6.16 -18.39
CA GLY A 442 29.11 7.05 -18.01
C GLY A 442 30.45 6.57 -18.57
N MET A 443 30.70 5.27 -18.48
CA MET A 443 31.87 4.60 -19.04
C MET A 443 31.95 4.74 -20.56
N ALA A 444 30.81 4.67 -21.26
CA ALA A 444 30.74 4.83 -22.71
C ALA A 444 31.30 6.18 -23.17
N ALA A 445 30.92 7.26 -22.48
CA ALA A 445 31.41 8.61 -22.77
C ALA A 445 32.91 8.78 -22.45
N SER A 446 33.43 8.06 -21.46
CA SER A 446 34.87 8.06 -21.15
C SER A 446 35.68 7.33 -22.22
N LEU A 447 35.26 6.12 -22.62
CA LEU A 447 35.94 5.32 -23.64
C LEU A 447 35.90 5.97 -25.03
N ALA A 448 34.77 6.60 -25.39
CA ALA A 448 34.65 7.33 -26.65
C ALA A 448 35.61 8.53 -26.74
N ARG A 449 35.86 9.23 -25.61
CA ARG A 449 36.85 10.33 -25.55
C ARG A 449 38.29 9.83 -25.71
N GLU A 450 38.57 8.59 -25.34
CA GLU A 450 39.88 7.95 -25.54
C GLU A 450 40.06 7.35 -26.95
N GLY A 451 39.06 7.50 -27.82
CA GLY A 451 39.12 7.08 -29.23
C GLY A 451 38.63 5.66 -29.51
N ALA A 452 38.03 4.98 -28.53
CA ALA A 452 37.43 3.66 -28.74
C ALA A 452 36.08 3.77 -29.49
N GLN A 453 35.82 2.84 -30.40
CA GLN A 453 34.49 2.67 -30.99
C GLN A 453 33.59 1.94 -29.98
N VAL A 454 32.73 2.69 -29.29
CA VAL A 454 31.84 2.16 -28.26
C VAL A 454 30.45 1.89 -28.82
N GLN A 455 29.88 0.74 -28.45
CA GLN A 455 28.50 0.41 -28.72
C GLN A 455 27.77 0.03 -27.43
N CYS A 456 26.53 0.51 -27.26
CA CYS A 456 25.67 0.17 -26.13
C CYS A 456 24.45 -0.65 -26.60
N LEU A 457 24.03 -1.65 -25.81
CA LEU A 457 22.83 -2.47 -26.02
C LEU A 457 22.08 -2.71 -24.68
N ASP A 458 20.79 -3.02 -24.76
CA ASP A 458 20.05 -3.59 -23.63
C ASP A 458 20.33 -5.11 -23.52
N ILE A 459 20.15 -5.69 -22.32
CA ILE A 459 20.27 -7.13 -22.09
C ILE A 459 19.22 -7.93 -22.90
N GLU A 460 18.06 -7.35 -23.18
CA GLU A 460 17.04 -8.00 -24.00
C GLU A 460 17.45 -8.08 -25.47
N ASP A 461 18.14 -7.05 -25.97
CA ASP A 461 18.62 -6.99 -27.35
C ASP A 461 19.73 -8.00 -27.63
N ILE A 462 20.54 -8.34 -26.63
CA ILE A 462 21.55 -9.39 -26.77
C ILE A 462 20.92 -10.79 -26.74
N LEU A 463 19.81 -10.98 -25.99
CA LEU A 463 19.09 -12.25 -25.88
C LEU A 463 18.16 -12.52 -27.07
N TRP A 464 17.73 -11.48 -27.80
CA TRP A 464 16.86 -11.57 -28.96
C TRP A 464 17.62 -12.01 -30.24
N ASP A 465 17.06 -12.98 -30.98
CA ASP A 465 17.60 -13.53 -32.25
C ASP A 465 16.89 -13.01 -33.52
N GLY A 466 15.98 -12.04 -33.39
CA GLY A 466 15.31 -11.43 -34.54
C GLY A 466 16.02 -10.18 -35.08
N PRO A 467 15.59 -9.62 -36.23
CA PRO A 467 16.18 -8.39 -36.77
C PRO A 467 16.11 -7.26 -35.73
N ALA A 468 17.21 -6.52 -35.59
CA ALA A 468 17.32 -5.42 -34.63
C ALA A 468 16.12 -4.48 -34.71
N ARG A 469 15.46 -4.21 -33.57
CA ARG A 469 14.39 -3.21 -33.48
C ARG A 469 15.02 -1.84 -33.74
N ARG A 470 14.91 -1.32 -34.96
CA ARG A 470 15.33 0.06 -35.26
C ARG A 470 14.41 1.01 -34.51
N ALA A 471 14.98 1.87 -33.66
CA ALA A 471 14.31 3.12 -33.30
C ALA A 471 14.02 3.90 -34.59
N PRO A 472 12.81 4.46 -34.78
CA PRO A 472 12.53 5.30 -35.93
C PRO A 472 13.45 6.52 -35.90
N ALA A 473 14.12 6.81 -37.02
CA ALA A 473 14.90 8.03 -37.16
C ALA A 473 13.95 9.25 -37.01
N PRO A 474 14.31 10.28 -36.24
CA PRO A 474 13.49 11.48 -36.12
C PRO A 474 13.34 12.12 -37.50
N GLU A 475 12.11 12.23 -37.99
CA GLU A 475 11.82 12.96 -39.21
C GLU A 475 12.16 14.45 -39.00
N GLY A 476 13.23 14.92 -39.65
CA GLY A 476 13.49 16.36 -39.82
C GLY A 476 14.73 16.95 -39.16
N GLY A 477 15.73 16.18 -38.75
CA GLY A 477 16.99 16.70 -38.19
C GLY A 477 18.22 16.22 -38.98
N ILE A 478 19.17 17.13 -39.21
CA ILE A 478 20.47 16.87 -39.86
C ILE A 478 21.13 15.61 -39.26
N ALA A 479 21.49 14.65 -40.11
CA ALA A 479 22.25 13.47 -39.71
C ALA A 479 23.57 13.90 -39.04
N PRO A 480 23.90 13.40 -37.83
CA PRO A 480 25.21 13.67 -37.26
C PRO A 480 26.27 13.02 -38.16
N THR A 481 27.20 13.84 -38.65
CA THR A 481 28.39 13.38 -39.38
C THR A 481 29.24 12.45 -38.49
N PRO A 482 29.91 11.45 -39.08
CA PRO A 482 30.57 10.38 -38.34
C PRO A 482 31.94 10.82 -37.81
N GLU A 483 31.94 11.52 -36.68
CA GLU A 483 33.09 11.58 -35.79
C GLU A 483 32.58 11.26 -34.37
N GLY A 484 32.73 10.00 -33.97
CA GLY A 484 32.44 9.52 -32.60
C GLY A 484 31.02 8.97 -32.32
N GLY A 485 30.22 8.65 -33.35
CA GLY A 485 28.81 8.26 -33.18
C GLY A 485 28.57 6.75 -32.96
N ILE A 486 27.67 6.43 -32.02
CA ILE A 486 27.12 5.11 -31.72
C ILE A 486 26.64 4.42 -33.02
N VAL A 487 27.26 3.29 -33.38
CA VAL A 487 26.92 2.50 -34.57
C VAL A 487 26.01 1.34 -34.16
N PRO A 488 24.86 1.10 -34.83
CA PRO A 488 24.03 -0.08 -34.55
C PRO A 488 24.76 -1.37 -34.96
N ALA A 489 24.67 -2.42 -34.13
CA ALA A 489 25.42 -3.67 -34.32
C ALA A 489 24.96 -4.38 -35.60
N PRO A 490 25.86 -4.62 -36.56
CA PRO A 490 25.69 -5.67 -37.55
C PRO A 490 25.72 -7.04 -36.86
N GLU A 491 24.91 -7.99 -37.34
CA GLU A 491 25.06 -9.40 -36.97
C GLU A 491 26.47 -9.87 -37.37
N GLY A 492 27.25 -10.35 -36.39
CA GLY A 492 28.58 -10.95 -36.62
C GLY A 492 29.78 -10.06 -36.29
N ASP A 493 29.58 -8.85 -35.76
CA ASP A 493 30.68 -8.01 -35.31
C ASP A 493 31.34 -8.54 -34.03
N VAL A 494 32.66 -8.46 -34.00
CA VAL A 494 33.52 -8.96 -32.91
C VAL A 494 34.19 -7.79 -32.18
N TYR A 495 34.22 -7.83 -30.84
CA TYR A 495 34.65 -6.71 -29.97
C TYR A 495 35.92 -7.06 -29.20
N ASP A 496 36.79 -6.05 -29.00
CA ASP A 496 37.98 -6.16 -28.14
C ASP A 496 37.59 -6.31 -26.66
N ALA A 497 36.45 -5.74 -26.27
CA ALA A 497 35.87 -5.97 -24.97
C ALA A 497 34.34 -5.97 -25.01
N VAL A 498 33.73 -6.80 -24.16
CA VAL A 498 32.29 -6.86 -23.93
C VAL A 498 32.04 -6.71 -22.42
N CYS A 499 31.33 -5.68 -22.00
CA CYS A 499 30.89 -5.52 -20.61
C CYS A 499 29.38 -5.77 -20.54
N VAL A 500 28.95 -6.70 -19.70
CA VAL A 500 27.55 -7.09 -19.58
C VAL A 500 27.09 -6.97 -18.14
N SER A 501 25.96 -6.31 -17.93
CA SER A 501 25.26 -6.33 -16.67
C SER A 501 24.17 -7.38 -16.63
N ALA A 502 24.35 -8.34 -15.75
CA ALA A 502 23.42 -9.45 -15.53
C ALA A 502 22.52 -9.23 -14.30
N ARG A 503 22.35 -7.98 -13.82
CA ARG A 503 21.44 -7.66 -12.70
C ARG A 503 19.99 -8.11 -12.92
N LYS A 504 19.55 -8.17 -14.17
CA LYS A 504 18.18 -8.54 -14.54
C LYS A 504 17.98 -10.05 -14.82
N SER A 505 19.04 -10.87 -14.81
CA SER A 505 18.90 -12.31 -15.11
C SER A 505 18.35 -13.06 -13.90
N SER A 506 17.17 -13.65 -14.04
CA SER A 506 16.40 -14.25 -12.93
C SER A 506 16.65 -15.75 -12.76
N GLY A 507 17.48 -16.36 -13.61
CA GLY A 507 17.80 -17.78 -13.54
C GLY A 507 19.10 -18.21 -14.24
N ALA A 508 19.57 -19.42 -13.88
CA ALA A 508 20.80 -20.02 -14.42
C ALA A 508 20.79 -20.19 -15.94
N GLY A 509 19.61 -20.46 -16.53
CA GLY A 509 19.48 -20.62 -17.98
C GLY A 509 19.68 -19.31 -18.73
N GLU A 510 19.03 -18.23 -18.25
CA GLU A 510 19.17 -16.90 -18.84
C GLU A 510 20.61 -16.38 -18.76
N LEU A 511 21.28 -16.62 -17.62
CA LEU A 511 22.70 -16.26 -17.46
C LEU A 511 23.62 -17.08 -18.38
N HIS A 512 23.35 -18.37 -18.56
CA HIS A 512 24.10 -19.24 -19.48
C HIS A 512 23.95 -18.79 -20.93
N ASP A 513 22.72 -18.52 -21.37
CA ASP A 513 22.42 -18.02 -22.71
C ASP A 513 23.08 -16.65 -22.95
N LEU A 514 23.01 -15.76 -21.96
CA LEU A 514 23.64 -14.43 -22.00
C LEU A 514 25.16 -14.53 -22.18
N VAL A 515 25.84 -15.33 -21.35
CA VAL A 515 27.29 -15.52 -21.42
C VAL A 515 27.69 -16.17 -22.76
N GLY A 516 26.95 -17.18 -23.22
CA GLY A 516 27.19 -17.82 -24.52
C GLY A 516 27.03 -16.84 -25.69
N ARG A 517 26.05 -15.94 -25.63
CA ARG A 517 25.83 -14.89 -26.64
C ARG A 517 26.91 -13.81 -26.60
N ALA A 518 27.31 -13.37 -25.40
CA ALA A 518 28.42 -12.43 -25.22
C ALA A 518 29.74 -13.00 -25.75
N LYS A 519 30.04 -14.28 -25.47
CA LYS A 519 31.22 -14.99 -25.98
C LYS A 519 31.30 -14.98 -27.50
N ARG A 520 30.18 -15.19 -28.21
CA ARG A 520 30.13 -15.16 -29.69
C ARG A 520 30.47 -13.78 -30.29
N ARG A 521 30.32 -12.70 -29.50
CA ARG A 521 30.64 -11.34 -29.91
C ARG A 521 32.04 -10.91 -29.44
N LEU A 522 32.68 -11.64 -28.55
CA LEU A 522 34.02 -11.31 -28.05
C LEU A 522 35.09 -11.80 -29.02
N LYS A 523 36.17 -11.02 -29.22
CA LYS A 523 37.34 -11.49 -29.97
C LYS A 523 38.01 -12.65 -29.22
N GLU A 524 38.71 -13.48 -29.99
CA GLU A 524 39.47 -14.60 -29.41
C GLU A 524 40.42 -14.14 -28.31
N GLU A 525 40.99 -12.92 -28.37
CA GLU A 525 41.87 -12.31 -27.35
C GLU A 525 41.23 -11.08 -26.65
N GLY A 526 39.90 -11.09 -26.46
CA GLY A 526 39.15 -9.95 -25.90
C GLY A 526 38.78 -10.07 -24.41
N VAL A 527 38.37 -8.96 -23.79
CA VAL A 527 37.97 -8.88 -22.38
C VAL A 527 36.46 -8.98 -22.21
N LEU A 528 35.95 -10.00 -21.51
CA LEU A 528 34.55 -10.05 -21.07
C LEU A 528 34.45 -9.65 -19.59
N CYS A 529 33.70 -8.58 -19.30
CA CYS A 529 33.39 -8.14 -17.95
C CYS A 529 31.92 -8.44 -17.65
N LEU A 530 31.65 -9.18 -16.56
CA LEU A 530 30.29 -9.47 -16.11
C LEU A 530 30.01 -8.81 -14.76
N LEU A 531 28.91 -8.06 -14.71
CA LEU A 531 28.36 -7.48 -13.49
C LEU A 531 27.26 -8.40 -12.97
N LEU A 532 27.49 -9.06 -11.84
CA LEU A 532 26.50 -9.93 -11.19
C LEU A 532 25.94 -9.27 -9.93
N PRO A 533 24.62 -9.37 -9.68
CA PRO A 533 24.04 -8.99 -8.39
C PRO A 533 24.61 -9.92 -7.30
N GLY A 534 24.97 -9.34 -6.16
CA GLY A 534 25.46 -10.07 -5.00
C GLY A 534 24.40 -10.12 -3.92
N VAL A 535 24.02 -11.33 -3.50
CA VAL A 535 23.05 -11.55 -2.42
C VAL A 535 23.73 -11.39 -1.06
N SER A 536 23.19 -10.52 -0.19
CA SER A 536 23.47 -10.56 1.25
C SER A 536 22.70 -11.72 1.89
N GLU A 537 23.33 -12.90 1.99
CA GLU A 537 22.83 -13.96 2.88
C GLU A 537 23.36 -13.75 4.30
N SER A 538 22.58 -13.04 5.13
CA SER A 538 22.62 -13.21 6.59
C SER A 538 21.99 -14.57 6.96
N LEU A 539 22.66 -15.66 6.61
CA LEU A 539 22.35 -17.01 7.08
C LEU A 539 23.63 -17.64 7.63
N VAL A 540 23.99 -17.30 8.86
CA VAL A 540 24.77 -18.18 9.77
C VAL A 540 24.22 -17.91 11.15
N GLY A 541 23.74 -18.98 11.78
CA GLY A 541 23.11 -18.96 13.08
C GLY A 541 23.99 -18.39 14.18
N THR A 542 23.30 -17.83 15.16
CA THR A 542 23.78 -17.80 16.54
C THR A 542 24.09 -19.23 16.99
N GLU A 543 25.36 -19.64 16.97
CA GLU A 543 25.78 -20.71 17.88
C GLU A 543 26.11 -20.10 19.26
N PRO A 544 25.65 -20.72 20.35
CA PRO A 544 25.93 -20.25 21.69
C PRO A 544 27.41 -20.47 22.04
N ALA A 545 27.94 -19.53 22.81
CA ALA A 545 29.30 -19.51 23.31
C ALA A 545 29.76 -20.87 23.87
N GLY A 546 30.84 -21.43 23.31
CA GLY A 546 31.51 -22.55 23.95
C GLY A 546 32.35 -23.46 23.07
N LYS A 547 33.36 -22.94 22.36
CA LYS A 547 34.71 -23.51 22.17
C LYS A 547 35.42 -22.77 21.05
N GLN A 548 36.63 -22.31 21.33
CA GLN A 548 37.50 -21.69 20.35
C GLN A 548 37.94 -22.73 19.31
N GLU A 549 37.37 -22.66 18.10
CA GLU A 549 38.07 -23.10 16.91
C GLU A 549 38.47 -21.86 16.10
N LYS A 550 39.76 -21.77 15.78
CA LYS A 550 40.34 -20.77 14.90
C LYS A 550 39.80 -20.99 13.49
N VAL A 551 38.72 -20.29 13.12
CA VAL A 551 38.27 -20.22 11.74
C VAL A 551 39.22 -19.28 10.98
N GLN A 552 39.92 -19.80 9.97
CA GLN A 552 40.70 -19.00 9.02
C GLN A 552 39.77 -18.11 8.18
N PRO A 553 40.17 -16.88 7.82
CA PRO A 553 39.35 -16.02 6.97
C PRO A 553 39.35 -16.57 5.54
N GLY A 554 38.24 -17.20 5.12
CA GLY A 554 38.16 -17.82 3.80
C GLY A 554 36.72 -18.10 3.36
N ARG A 555 36.24 -17.26 2.42
CA ARG A 555 35.18 -17.47 1.42
C ARG A 555 33.83 -17.99 1.91
N ARG A 556 32.91 -17.04 2.11
CA ARG A 556 31.45 -17.26 2.06
C ARG A 556 30.99 -16.96 0.63
N TRP A 557 30.30 -17.90 -0.02
CA TRP A 557 29.96 -17.79 -1.44
C TRP A 557 28.52 -17.29 -1.55
N ASP A 558 28.28 -16.18 -2.26
CA ASP A 558 26.94 -15.77 -2.62
C ASP A 558 26.44 -16.60 -3.83
N ARG A 559 25.14 -16.92 -3.83
CA ARG A 559 24.55 -17.92 -4.74
C ARG A 559 24.63 -17.50 -6.21
N GLU A 560 24.50 -16.21 -6.51
CA GLU A 560 24.44 -15.69 -7.88
C GLU A 560 25.84 -15.50 -8.49
N THR A 561 26.81 -14.97 -7.73
CA THR A 561 28.22 -14.94 -8.15
C THR A 561 28.76 -16.35 -8.33
N PHE A 562 28.45 -17.29 -7.42
CA PHE A 562 28.88 -18.68 -7.58
C PHE A 562 28.35 -19.31 -8.87
N LEU A 563 27.07 -19.05 -9.18
CA LEU A 563 26.42 -19.55 -10.39
C LEU A 563 27.04 -18.93 -11.64
N GLY A 564 27.33 -17.62 -11.64
CA GLY A 564 28.02 -16.96 -12.74
C GLY A 564 29.44 -17.48 -12.94
N GLU A 565 30.21 -17.69 -11.86
CA GLU A 565 31.53 -18.34 -11.96
C GLU A 565 31.44 -19.74 -12.57
N LEU A 566 30.42 -20.52 -12.19
CA LEU A 566 30.21 -21.86 -12.74
C LEU A 566 29.89 -21.82 -14.24
N VAL A 567 29.03 -20.88 -14.67
CA VAL A 567 28.69 -20.68 -16.08
C VAL A 567 29.91 -20.23 -16.88
N LEU A 568 30.70 -19.29 -16.36
CA LEU A 568 31.91 -18.81 -17.03
C LEU A 568 32.94 -19.93 -17.20
N ARG A 569 33.16 -20.73 -16.16
CA ARG A 569 34.05 -21.90 -16.21
C ARG A 569 33.54 -23.00 -17.14
N ASP A 570 32.22 -23.20 -17.22
CA ASP A 570 31.58 -24.12 -18.19
C ASP A 570 31.77 -23.65 -19.64
N GLN A 571 31.93 -22.34 -19.84
CA GLN A 571 32.19 -21.70 -21.14
C GLN A 571 33.68 -21.41 -21.38
N ASP A 572 34.58 -22.11 -20.68
CA ASP A 572 36.04 -22.05 -20.84
C ASP A 572 36.69 -20.69 -20.51
N PHE A 573 36.07 -19.84 -19.70
CA PHE A 573 36.67 -18.58 -19.26
C PHE A 573 37.53 -18.73 -17.99
N GLU A 574 38.71 -18.13 -17.98
CA GLU A 574 39.59 -18.03 -16.80
C GLU A 574 39.35 -16.72 -16.03
N ILE A 575 38.91 -16.82 -14.78
CA ILE A 575 38.64 -15.68 -13.89
C ILE A 575 39.97 -15.06 -13.45
N LEU A 576 40.35 -13.92 -14.04
CA LEU A 576 41.65 -13.27 -13.77
C LEU A 576 41.70 -12.58 -12.40
N ALA A 577 40.59 -12.00 -11.96
CA ALA A 577 40.46 -11.36 -10.66
C ALA A 577 39.02 -11.48 -10.14
N ARG A 578 38.90 -11.45 -8.82
CA ARG A 578 37.61 -11.29 -8.13
C ARG A 578 37.74 -10.05 -7.26
N GLU A 579 37.02 -9.00 -7.64
CA GLU A 579 36.88 -7.82 -6.80
C GLU A 579 35.43 -7.73 -6.34
N GLU A 580 35.23 -7.84 -5.03
CA GLU A 580 33.98 -7.45 -4.40
C GLU A 580 34.01 -5.94 -4.20
N ILE A 581 33.10 -5.21 -4.84
CA ILE A 581 32.82 -3.84 -4.44
C ILE A 581 31.97 -3.94 -3.18
N VAL A 582 32.65 -3.83 -2.03
CA VAL A 582 31.97 -3.59 -0.75
C VAL A 582 31.76 -2.10 -0.65
N ALA A 583 30.50 -1.70 -0.59
CA ALA A 583 30.04 -0.38 -0.24
C ALA A 583 30.49 0.01 1.19
N GLU A 584 31.76 0.36 1.41
CA GLU A 584 32.22 0.94 2.67
C GLU A 584 32.21 2.47 2.55
N GLY A 585 31.03 3.07 2.76
CA GLY A 585 30.80 4.52 2.88
C GLY A 585 30.19 4.88 4.24
N PRO A 586 30.27 6.15 4.69
CA PRO A 586 30.15 6.53 6.10
C PRO A 586 28.72 6.44 6.64
N LEU A 587 28.30 5.25 7.05
CA LEU A 587 27.22 5.03 8.02
C LEU A 587 27.74 4.91 9.46
N GLU A 588 29.05 4.94 9.65
CA GLU A 588 29.68 4.97 10.97
C GLU A 588 29.97 6.40 11.40
N ARG A 589 29.02 7.02 12.15
CA ARG A 589 29.30 7.85 13.34
C ARG A 589 28.07 8.42 14.06
N THR A 590 26.93 7.72 14.14
CA THR A 590 25.92 8.08 15.17
C THR A 590 25.03 6.92 15.62
N MET A 591 25.63 5.80 16.03
CA MET A 591 24.93 4.71 16.75
C MET A 591 25.72 4.27 17.99
N ALA A 592 26.41 5.21 18.64
CA ALA A 592 26.99 4.96 19.95
C ALA A 592 25.95 5.30 21.04
N THR A 593 25.66 4.28 21.85
CA THR A 593 24.89 4.27 23.11
C THR A 593 23.36 4.19 22.99
N GLY A 594 22.85 2.96 22.93
CA GLY A 594 21.45 2.65 23.21
C GLY A 594 21.04 1.29 22.65
N SER A 595 20.98 0.28 23.52
CA SER A 595 20.65 -1.10 23.21
C SER A 595 19.36 -1.26 22.39
N GLY A 596 19.52 -1.70 21.14
CA GLY A 596 18.46 -2.07 20.21
C GLY A 596 19.07 -2.62 18.92
N LYS A 597 19.84 -3.71 19.03
CA LYS A 597 20.54 -4.33 17.89
C LYS A 597 19.55 -5.06 16.98
N GLY A 598 19.53 -4.65 15.72
CA GLY A 598 18.98 -5.40 14.59
C GLY A 598 17.77 -4.74 13.97
N LYS A 599 18.00 -3.85 12.99
CA LYS A 599 17.12 -3.47 11.86
C LYS A 599 17.64 -2.19 11.19
N LEU A 600 18.74 -2.31 10.46
CA LEU A 600 19.05 -1.40 9.34
C LEU A 600 20.11 -2.00 8.40
N ASP A 601 20.09 -3.31 8.19
CA ASP A 601 20.89 -3.96 7.15
C ASP A 601 19.88 -4.40 6.07
N ASN A 602 19.86 -3.75 4.90
CA ASN A 602 19.32 -4.29 3.62
C ASN A 602 19.21 -3.24 2.47
N VAL A 603 20.23 -2.42 2.19
CA VAL A 603 20.32 -1.75 0.88
C VAL A 603 21.79 -1.61 0.45
N LEU A 604 22.52 -2.74 0.37
CA LEU A 604 23.84 -2.74 -0.27
C LEU A 604 23.88 -3.89 -1.27
N ASP A 605 23.67 -3.57 -2.54
CA ASP A 605 23.97 -4.48 -3.64
C ASP A 605 25.48 -4.72 -3.66
N ARG A 606 25.91 -5.96 -3.42
CA ARG A 606 27.30 -6.37 -3.66
C ARG A 606 27.47 -6.59 -5.15
N ILE A 607 28.60 -6.19 -5.71
CA ILE A 607 28.88 -6.32 -7.14
C ILE A 607 30.22 -7.02 -7.31
N SER A 608 30.22 -8.10 -8.09
CA SER A 608 31.43 -8.83 -8.48
C SER A 608 31.84 -8.43 -9.90
N ILE A 609 33.09 -8.02 -10.09
CA ILE A 609 33.70 -7.78 -11.41
C ILE A 609 34.65 -8.94 -11.71
N ILE A 610 34.56 -9.50 -12.93
CA ILE A 610 35.43 -10.57 -13.41
C ILE A 610 36.06 -10.13 -14.76
N PRO A 611 37.34 -9.75 -14.80
CA PRO A 611 38.09 -9.61 -16.05
C PRO A 611 38.60 -10.98 -16.54
N LEU A 612 38.66 -11.18 -17.85
CA LEU A 612 38.96 -12.46 -18.52
C LEU A 612 39.99 -12.27 -19.65
N ASP A 613 40.98 -13.16 -19.78
CA ASP A 613 41.96 -13.25 -20.88
C ASP A 613 42.05 -14.72 -21.33
N THR A 614 42.23 -14.94 -22.63
CA THR A 614 42.27 -16.25 -23.30
C THR A 614 43.69 -16.75 -23.58
N SER A 615 44.73 -15.99 -23.22
CA SER A 615 46.10 -16.29 -23.65
C SER A 615 46.86 -17.35 -22.82
N SER A 616 46.31 -17.84 -21.70
CA SER A 616 47.07 -18.62 -20.70
C SER A 616 46.57 -20.06 -20.47
N PHE A 617 46.50 -20.89 -21.52
CA PHE A 617 46.05 -22.29 -21.39
C PHE A 617 47.19 -23.31 -21.24
N GLU A 618 47.72 -23.49 -20.02
CA GLU A 618 48.36 -24.76 -19.65
C GLU A 618 47.96 -25.19 -18.23
N LYS A 619 46.98 -26.11 -18.19
CA LYS A 619 46.49 -26.91 -17.04
C LYS A 619 45.31 -26.30 -16.27
N ILE A 620 44.14 -26.94 -16.38
CA ILE A 620 43.49 -27.73 -15.31
C ILE A 620 42.17 -28.36 -15.82
N ARG A 621 41.81 -29.49 -15.21
CA ARG A 621 40.82 -30.51 -15.62
C ARG A 621 39.35 -30.10 -15.46
N LEU A 622 38.53 -30.54 -16.42
CA LEU A 622 37.06 -30.62 -16.34
C LEU A 622 36.56 -31.38 -15.10
N LEU A 623 35.61 -30.78 -14.38
CA LEU A 623 34.61 -31.56 -13.62
C LEU A 623 33.57 -32.06 -14.62
N SER A 624 33.22 -33.34 -14.51
CA SER A 624 32.38 -33.99 -15.51
C SER A 624 30.91 -33.57 -15.36
N ARG A 625 30.12 -33.70 -16.43
CA ARG A 625 28.65 -33.54 -16.46
C ARG A 625 27.91 -34.30 -15.33
N PHE A 626 28.54 -35.30 -14.72
CA PHE A 626 27.99 -36.08 -13.60
C PHE A 626 28.14 -35.41 -12.23
N ASP A 627 29.08 -34.46 -12.06
CA ASP A 627 29.27 -33.72 -10.80
C ASP A 627 28.19 -32.62 -10.63
N ILE A 628 27.78 -31.99 -11.74
CA ILE A 628 26.67 -31.01 -11.80
C ILE A 628 25.32 -31.66 -11.45
N LEU A 629 25.10 -32.91 -11.90
CA LEU A 629 23.88 -33.65 -11.56
C LEU A 629 23.84 -34.08 -10.08
N ARG A 630 25.00 -34.34 -9.46
CA ARG A 630 25.09 -34.60 -8.00
C ARG A 630 24.78 -33.36 -7.18
N ILE A 631 25.24 -32.18 -7.58
CA ILE A 631 24.96 -30.91 -6.89
C ILE A 631 23.47 -30.55 -7.00
N ARG A 632 22.86 -30.73 -8.18
CA ARG A 632 21.42 -30.46 -8.39
C ARG A 632 20.52 -31.42 -7.60
N LYS A 633 20.93 -32.69 -7.46
CA LYS A 633 20.23 -33.68 -6.63
C LYS A 633 20.40 -33.40 -5.14
N SER A 634 21.61 -33.08 -4.69
CA SER A 634 21.90 -32.66 -3.32
C SER A 634 21.13 -31.39 -2.94
N TYR A 635 21.10 -30.37 -3.80
CA TYR A 635 20.38 -29.12 -3.55
C TYR A 635 18.87 -29.34 -3.42
N ASN A 636 18.26 -30.13 -4.30
CA ASN A 636 16.83 -30.44 -4.23
C ASN A 636 16.47 -31.30 -3.01
N GLU A 637 17.34 -32.24 -2.61
CA GLU A 637 17.17 -33.05 -1.40
C GLU A 637 17.38 -32.22 -0.12
N THR A 638 18.36 -31.32 -0.11
CA THR A 638 18.60 -30.37 0.99
C THR A 638 17.48 -29.34 1.11
N MET A 639 16.95 -28.79 0.01
CA MET A 639 15.82 -27.87 0.05
C MET A 639 14.51 -28.56 0.47
N LYS A 640 14.28 -29.81 0.05
CA LYS A 640 13.18 -30.62 0.59
C LYS A 640 13.37 -30.92 2.08
N ALA A 641 14.59 -31.25 2.51
CA ALA A 641 14.90 -31.53 3.91
C ALA A 641 14.80 -30.27 4.78
N ILE A 642 15.21 -29.09 4.29
CA ILE A 642 15.06 -27.79 4.96
C ILE A 642 13.58 -27.43 5.05
N ASN A 643 12.81 -27.54 3.97
CA ASN A 643 11.38 -27.18 4.00
C ASN A 643 10.58 -28.12 4.92
N ASN A 644 10.91 -29.42 4.92
CA ASN A 644 10.31 -30.39 5.85
C ASN A 644 10.79 -30.18 7.30
N ASN A 645 12.06 -29.85 7.54
CA ASN A 645 12.55 -29.53 8.89
C ASN A 645 12.02 -28.19 9.40
N LEU A 646 11.83 -27.18 8.55
CA LEU A 646 11.21 -25.92 8.93
C LEU A 646 9.76 -26.15 9.35
N HIS A 647 9.00 -26.93 8.57
CA HIS A 647 7.64 -27.31 8.93
C HIS A 647 7.57 -28.15 10.21
N LEU A 648 8.53 -29.06 10.44
CA LEU A 648 8.60 -29.86 11.67
C LEU A 648 9.04 -29.02 12.89
N GLN A 649 10.00 -28.11 12.73
CA GLN A 649 10.44 -27.18 13.79
C GLN A 649 9.35 -26.17 14.14
N LEU A 650 8.69 -25.56 13.15
CA LEU A 650 7.54 -24.69 13.39
C LEU A 650 6.44 -25.41 14.14
N ASN A 651 6.09 -26.64 13.73
CA ASN A 651 5.10 -27.43 14.45
C ASN A 651 5.57 -27.86 15.85
N HIS A 652 6.86 -28.15 16.04
CA HIS A 652 7.41 -28.50 17.35
C HIS A 652 7.43 -27.29 18.30
N GLU A 653 7.87 -26.12 17.83
CA GLU A 653 7.87 -24.87 18.60
C GLU A 653 6.44 -24.42 18.92
N LEU A 654 5.51 -24.48 17.97
CA LEU A 654 4.08 -24.23 18.23
C LEU A 654 3.54 -25.17 19.29
N ASN A 655 3.88 -26.46 19.24
CA ASN A 655 3.43 -27.44 20.23
C ASN A 655 4.09 -27.22 21.60
N GLN A 656 5.37 -26.88 21.66
CA GLN A 656 6.06 -26.55 22.91
C GLN A 656 5.52 -25.26 23.53
N ILE A 657 5.26 -24.21 22.74
CA ILE A 657 4.65 -22.96 23.20
C ILE A 657 3.25 -23.23 23.72
N ASN A 658 2.44 -24.02 23.01
CA ASN A 658 1.11 -24.42 23.46
C ASN A 658 1.16 -25.26 24.74
N GLN A 659 2.14 -26.15 24.89
CA GLN A 659 2.33 -26.95 26.10
C GLN A 659 2.79 -26.09 27.28
N GLN A 660 3.77 -25.19 27.09
CA GLN A 660 4.20 -24.24 28.12
C GLN A 660 3.09 -23.28 28.54
N LEU A 661 2.24 -22.84 27.60
CA LEU A 661 1.05 -22.04 27.92
C LEU A 661 0.04 -22.84 28.74
N ARG A 662 -0.21 -24.11 28.39
CA ARG A 662 -1.08 -25.00 29.17
C ARG A 662 -0.52 -25.27 30.56
N ASP A 663 0.77 -25.55 30.69
CA ASP A 663 1.43 -25.82 31.97
C ASP A 663 1.48 -24.55 32.84
N ARG A 664 1.72 -23.38 32.24
CA ARG A 664 1.60 -22.09 32.94
C ARG A 664 0.17 -21.82 33.40
N LEU A 665 -0.84 -22.11 32.57
CA LEU A 665 -2.25 -21.99 32.94
C LEU A 665 -2.62 -22.96 34.07
N LEU A 666 -2.15 -24.20 34.02
CA LEU A 666 -2.33 -25.21 35.08
C LEU A 666 -1.62 -24.80 36.37
N PHE A 667 -0.40 -24.26 36.28
CA PHE A 667 0.36 -23.76 37.42
C PHE A 667 -0.30 -22.52 38.03
N LEU A 668 -0.78 -21.58 37.20
CA LEU A 668 -1.54 -20.42 37.67
C LEU A 668 -2.82 -20.87 38.37
N ASN A 669 -3.58 -21.79 37.76
CA ASN A 669 -4.81 -22.32 38.33
C ASN A 669 -4.56 -23.10 39.62
N TYR A 670 -3.51 -23.91 39.68
CA TYR A 670 -3.12 -24.63 40.90
C TYR A 670 -2.75 -23.66 42.01
N HIS A 671 -1.94 -22.63 41.74
CA HIS A 671 -1.58 -21.62 42.74
C HIS A 671 -2.77 -20.75 43.17
N LEU A 672 -3.67 -20.41 42.25
CA LEU A 672 -4.95 -19.76 42.58
C LEU A 672 -5.78 -20.64 43.49
N TYR A 673 -5.89 -21.93 43.19
CA TYR A 673 -6.67 -22.89 43.99
C TYR A 673 -6.04 -23.14 45.37
N GLU A 674 -4.72 -23.33 45.44
CA GLU A 674 -3.96 -23.46 46.69
C GLU A 674 -4.09 -22.20 47.55
N ASN A 675 -3.92 -21.01 46.97
CA ASN A 675 -4.09 -19.76 47.69
C ASN A 675 -5.52 -19.60 48.20
N MET A 676 -6.53 -19.88 47.38
CA MET A 676 -7.93 -19.90 47.82
C MET A 676 -8.16 -20.91 48.94
N HIS A 677 -7.56 -22.09 48.89
CA HIS A 677 -7.75 -23.13 49.89
C HIS A 677 -7.05 -22.79 51.22
N ARG A 678 -5.87 -22.15 51.17
CA ARG A 678 -5.16 -21.63 52.34
C ARG A 678 -5.90 -20.45 52.98
N GLU A 679 -6.41 -19.53 52.16
CA GLU A 679 -7.25 -18.40 52.57
C GLU A 679 -8.55 -18.91 53.23
N LEU A 680 -9.24 -19.88 52.62
CA LEU A 680 -10.43 -20.53 53.22
C LEU A 680 -10.10 -21.28 54.52
N ALA A 681 -8.94 -21.92 54.63
CA ALA A 681 -8.49 -22.57 55.85
C ALA A 681 -8.10 -21.56 56.95
N ALA A 682 -7.57 -20.39 56.58
CA ALA A 682 -7.33 -19.27 57.50
C ALA A 682 -8.66 -18.70 58.00
N ILE A 683 -9.61 -18.46 57.10
CA ILE A 683 -10.98 -18.00 57.42
C ILE A 683 -11.68 -19.01 58.35
N ARG A 684 -11.59 -20.33 58.09
CA ARG A 684 -12.14 -21.37 58.98
C ARG A 684 -11.49 -21.37 60.36
N ARG A 685 -10.17 -21.14 60.45
CA ARG A 685 -9.46 -21.06 61.74
C ARG A 685 -9.83 -19.81 62.51
N SER A 686 -9.96 -18.67 61.84
CA SER A 686 -10.46 -17.42 62.45
C SER A 686 -11.91 -17.56 62.90
N LEU A 687 -12.78 -18.19 62.12
CA LEU A 687 -14.16 -18.52 62.50
C LEU A 687 -14.23 -19.51 63.68
N ALA A 688 -13.36 -20.52 63.72
CA ALA A 688 -13.28 -21.46 64.83
C ALA A 688 -12.77 -20.78 66.11
N SER A 689 -11.80 -19.87 66.00
CA SER A 689 -11.31 -19.02 67.11
C SER A 689 -12.41 -18.10 67.63
N LEU A 690 -13.14 -17.43 66.73
CA LEU A 690 -14.31 -16.60 67.06
C LEU A 690 -15.43 -17.40 67.71
N SER A 691 -15.69 -18.63 67.23
CA SER A 691 -16.68 -19.54 67.83
C SER A 691 -16.29 -20.00 69.24
N GLN A 692 -14.99 -20.21 69.48
CA GLN A 692 -14.45 -20.54 70.81
C GLN A 692 -14.52 -19.34 71.77
N GLU A 693 -14.19 -18.13 71.30
CA GLU A 693 -14.31 -16.88 72.08
C GLU A 693 -15.77 -16.50 72.38
N LEU A 694 -16.71 -16.87 71.49
CA LEU A 694 -18.14 -16.69 71.69
C LEU A 694 -18.80 -17.79 72.53
N GLY A 695 -18.03 -18.78 73.02
CA GLY A 695 -18.49 -19.78 73.99
C GLY A 695 -19.44 -20.84 73.43
N CYS A 696 -19.36 -21.18 72.14
CA CYS A 696 -20.20 -22.22 71.54
C CYS A 696 -19.63 -23.63 71.81
N GLN A 697 -20.13 -24.31 72.84
CA GLN A 697 -19.90 -25.75 73.03
C GLN A 697 -20.56 -26.57 71.92
N LYS A 698 -19.90 -27.65 71.49
CA LYS A 698 -20.39 -28.63 70.51
C LYS A 698 -21.69 -29.28 71.03
N GLU A 699 -22.78 -29.15 70.29
CA GLU A 699 -23.90 -30.10 70.35
C GLU A 699 -23.74 -31.16 69.25
N SER A 700 -23.76 -32.41 69.70
CA SER A 700 -23.71 -33.64 68.90
C SER A 700 -25.04 -33.92 68.21
N GLU A 701 -24.94 -34.43 66.98
CA GLU A 701 -25.85 -35.35 66.28
C GLU A 701 -27.32 -35.40 66.71
N GLY A 702 -28.22 -34.91 65.82
CA GLY A 702 -29.65 -35.17 65.92
C GLY A 702 -30.46 -34.40 64.87
N GLU A 703 -31.14 -35.12 63.99
CA GLU A 703 -31.99 -34.59 62.93
C GLU A 703 -33.17 -33.76 63.45
N SER A 704 -33.67 -32.88 62.57
CA SER A 704 -35.05 -32.35 62.53
C SER A 704 -35.49 -31.38 63.64
N GLN A 705 -35.29 -30.07 63.41
CA GLN A 705 -36.34 -29.02 63.50
C GLN A 705 -35.74 -27.65 63.20
N GLY A 706 -35.72 -27.31 61.90
CA GLY A 706 -35.45 -25.96 61.45
C GLY A 706 -36.55 -24.97 61.88
N PHE A 707 -36.19 -23.70 61.84
CA PHE A 707 -37.06 -22.51 61.80
C PHE A 707 -37.40 -21.72 63.07
N ARG A 708 -36.76 -21.91 64.24
CA ARG A 708 -36.89 -20.92 65.34
C ARG A 708 -35.62 -20.31 65.92
N ASP A 709 -34.43 -20.85 65.65
CA ASP A 709 -33.16 -20.27 66.16
C ASP A 709 -32.33 -19.50 65.13
N ARG A 710 -32.69 -19.58 63.85
CA ARG A 710 -31.96 -18.90 62.77
C ARG A 710 -32.04 -17.38 62.90
N GLU A 711 -33.20 -16.86 63.30
CA GLU A 711 -33.43 -15.41 63.41
C GLU A 711 -32.77 -14.80 64.65
N ALA A 712 -32.58 -15.58 65.73
CA ALA A 712 -31.84 -15.17 66.91
C ALA A 712 -30.32 -15.21 66.68
N MET A 713 -29.84 -16.22 65.95
CA MET A 713 -28.47 -16.32 65.48
C MET A 713 -28.14 -15.20 64.47
N GLU A 714 -29.00 -14.94 63.50
CA GLU A 714 -28.85 -13.85 62.52
C GLU A 714 -28.87 -12.47 63.19
N ARG A 715 -29.69 -12.26 64.24
CA ARG A 715 -29.65 -11.02 65.04
C ARG A 715 -28.38 -10.86 65.87
N ARG A 716 -27.82 -11.95 66.43
CA ARG A 716 -26.54 -11.90 67.17
C ARG A 716 -25.35 -11.68 66.22
N VAL A 717 -25.38 -12.29 65.03
CA VAL A 717 -24.37 -12.09 63.98
C VAL A 717 -24.47 -10.68 63.38
N ALA A 718 -25.66 -10.15 63.13
CA ALA A 718 -25.87 -8.77 62.68
C ALA A 718 -25.42 -7.74 63.75
N SER A 719 -25.65 -8.02 65.03
CA SER A 719 -25.15 -7.22 66.14
C SER A 719 -23.62 -7.23 66.26
N ALA A 720 -22.96 -8.36 65.95
CA ALA A 720 -21.51 -8.47 65.98
C ALA A 720 -20.84 -7.80 64.76
N ILE A 721 -21.45 -7.93 63.57
CA ILE A 721 -21.01 -7.28 62.32
C ILE A 721 -21.25 -5.76 62.37
N GLY A 722 -22.16 -5.27 63.22
CA GLY A 722 -22.42 -3.84 63.43
C GLY A 722 -21.34 -3.06 64.19
N SER A 723 -20.29 -3.72 64.70
CA SER A 723 -19.13 -3.02 65.26
C SER A 723 -18.09 -2.80 64.15
N ALA A 724 -17.95 -1.56 63.70
CA ALA A 724 -17.02 -1.17 62.64
C ALA A 724 -15.58 -1.66 62.91
N GLU A 725 -15.17 -1.76 64.17
CA GLU A 725 -13.85 -2.28 64.57
C GLU A 725 -13.61 -3.76 64.21
N LEU A 726 -14.64 -4.59 64.16
CA LEU A 726 -14.50 -6.04 63.88
C LEU A 726 -14.45 -6.30 62.38
N VAL A 727 -15.21 -5.51 61.60
CA VAL A 727 -15.13 -5.48 60.13
C VAL A 727 -13.79 -4.92 59.67
N ASP A 728 -13.31 -3.83 60.29
CA ASP A 728 -12.00 -3.27 59.98
C ASP A 728 -10.85 -4.21 60.36
N ARG A 729 -10.92 -4.94 61.48
CA ARG A 729 -9.93 -5.98 61.82
C ARG A 729 -9.97 -7.18 60.88
N PHE A 730 -11.14 -7.54 60.37
CA PHE A 730 -11.27 -8.63 59.41
C PHE A 730 -10.71 -8.21 58.04
N LEU A 731 -11.04 -6.99 57.59
CA LEU A 731 -10.55 -6.43 56.32
C LEU A 731 -9.05 -6.11 56.36
N SER A 732 -8.49 -5.72 57.50
CA SER A 732 -7.06 -5.44 57.65
C SER A 732 -6.18 -6.69 57.56
N ASN A 733 -6.78 -7.88 57.74
CA ASN A 733 -6.08 -9.16 57.66
C ASN A 733 -6.21 -9.86 56.29
N LEU A 734 -6.95 -9.25 55.34
CA LEU A 734 -7.14 -9.81 53.99
C LEU A 734 -6.08 -9.27 53.02
N SER A 735 -5.59 -10.14 52.12
CA SER A 735 -4.65 -9.74 51.09
C SER A 735 -5.27 -8.73 50.11
N PRO A 736 -4.47 -7.83 49.48
CA PRO A 736 -4.98 -6.79 48.56
C PRO A 736 -5.82 -7.33 47.39
N ALA A 737 -5.57 -8.56 46.95
CA ALA A 737 -6.33 -9.22 45.89
C ALA A 737 -7.78 -9.54 46.33
N LEU A 738 -8.00 -9.89 47.61
CA LEU A 738 -9.32 -10.15 48.19
C LEU A 738 -10.10 -8.87 48.46
N LEU A 739 -9.42 -7.76 48.80
CA LEU A 739 -10.03 -6.44 48.89
C LEU A 739 -10.62 -5.99 47.55
N LEU A 740 -9.99 -6.36 46.42
CA LEU A 740 -10.49 -6.04 45.08
C LEU A 740 -11.77 -6.83 44.73
N VAL A 741 -11.82 -8.11 45.11
CA VAL A 741 -12.99 -8.98 44.90
C VAL A 741 -14.13 -8.59 45.85
N ALA A 742 -13.85 -8.34 47.13
CA ALA A 742 -14.83 -7.91 48.12
C ALA A 742 -15.47 -6.56 47.76
N ARG A 743 -14.70 -5.62 47.20
CA ARG A 743 -15.23 -4.33 46.69
C ARG A 743 -16.16 -4.51 45.48
N LYS A 744 -15.89 -5.47 44.60
CA LYS A 744 -16.79 -5.78 43.46
C LYS A 744 -18.08 -6.51 43.88
N VAL A 745 -18.05 -7.27 44.97
CA VAL A 745 -19.23 -7.99 45.50
C VAL A 745 -20.13 -7.09 46.37
N THR A 746 -19.63 -5.96 46.87
CA THR A 746 -20.38 -5.05 47.78
C THR A 746 -21.02 -3.83 47.10
N THR A 747 -20.96 -3.72 45.76
CA THR A 747 -21.67 -2.63 45.05
C THR A 747 -23.15 -2.99 44.87
N PRO A 748 -24.13 -2.21 45.36
CA PRO A 748 -25.54 -2.56 45.23
C PRO A 748 -26.04 -2.38 43.78
N LEU A 749 -26.58 -3.45 43.20
CA LEU A 749 -27.43 -3.42 42.01
C LEU A 749 -28.70 -2.60 42.31
N THR A 750 -28.67 -1.31 42.00
CA THR A 750 -29.89 -0.53 41.79
C THR A 750 -29.80 0.23 40.47
N LYS A 751 -30.77 -0.09 39.60
CA LYS A 751 -31.18 0.56 38.35
C LYS A 751 -30.56 0.08 37.03
N VAL A 752 -31.51 -0.31 36.17
CA VAL A 752 -31.48 -0.49 34.71
C VAL A 752 -30.82 -1.80 34.25
N GLY A 753 -31.50 -2.83 33.75
CA GLY A 753 -32.80 -2.89 33.08
C GLY A 753 -32.60 -3.09 31.58
N GLY A 754 -32.57 -4.36 31.15
CA GLY A 754 -32.81 -4.79 29.77
C GLY A 754 -31.63 -4.66 28.80
N PHE A 755 -31.02 -5.78 28.41
CA PHE A 755 -31.24 -6.38 27.09
C PHE A 755 -30.65 -7.79 27.04
N SER A 756 -31.47 -8.68 26.48
CA SER A 756 -31.30 -10.10 26.24
C SER A 756 -30.36 -10.42 25.08
N GLY A 757 -29.70 -11.58 25.11
CA GLY A 757 -29.39 -12.32 23.89
C GLY A 757 -28.03 -13.03 23.84
N ASN A 758 -28.04 -14.32 24.20
CA ASN A 758 -27.25 -15.42 23.66
C ASN A 758 -25.72 -15.30 23.50
N ALA A 759 -24.97 -16.11 24.25
CA ALA A 759 -24.32 -17.30 23.68
C ALA A 759 -23.62 -18.16 24.73
N CYS A 760 -23.89 -19.47 24.61
CA CYS A 760 -23.05 -20.62 24.97
C CYS A 760 -22.64 -20.81 26.43
N GLY A 761 -23.35 -21.74 27.08
CA GLY A 761 -23.01 -22.29 28.37
C GLY A 761 -21.85 -23.27 28.37
N ILE A 762 -21.15 -23.30 29.50
CA ILE A 762 -20.47 -24.45 30.07
C ILE A 762 -20.71 -24.36 31.60
N PRO A 763 -21.17 -25.42 32.28
CA PRO A 763 -21.46 -25.37 33.71
C PRO A 763 -20.16 -25.38 34.52
N LEU A 764 -20.02 -24.41 35.43
CA LEU A 764 -18.96 -24.39 36.44
C LEU A 764 -19.27 -25.41 37.54
N ARG A 765 -18.42 -26.44 37.64
CA ARG A 765 -18.18 -27.20 38.87
C ARG A 765 -16.75 -27.00 39.30
#